data_AF-A0A8J2WTR7-F1
#
_entry.id   AF-A0A8J2WTR7-F1
#
_cell.length_a   1.000
_cell.length_b   1.000
_cell.length_c   1.000
_cell.angle_alpha   90.00
_cell.angle_beta   90.00
_cell.angle_gamma   90.00
#
_symmetry.space_group_name_H-M   'P 1'
#
loop_
_entity.id
_entity.type
_entity.pdbx_description
1 polymer ?
#
loop_
_entity_poly.entity_id
_entity_poly.type
_entity_poly.pdbx_seq_one_letter_code
_entity_poly.pdbx_strand_id
1 'polypeptide(L)'
;MLMSTNGGFNKMIIPSPIWRLAQFAILVLVYTVNSQSDEMPLSSSWAKLQISPSELCSMPYGSFRVNIYEHANNHKTTTQPTRFKYFYAPIALLDHKSAVTSFNNVTKQNEVRFRIEMWNDKVESQVVNYLTEFVGQQIQSNQVQVIPLEKVVLSSTKPSSVFSLTSDWLPYQLHKSLQFTLSCLAQKDCDQLAADMRINPQQFDHFKLLFSLTSQTSQTKQTVIRIDNVVSGQMVSDLLQRFDQNVQEVFLTAKDEKRLLTETITNVFVDTFEDSDVISPNSELQVYNLLKNLLISSRAVIKEQSDKMWDSVFWNEDNYRPDKTTKTLNEMMKKLNKDSQKKMTESFQNNNKVSGGGKAKFLGLFSAKANFNKESSRLGFTSKEDLEKFYQESKDHVEWDGEKFVPKPLQLGRINLVQLRDTQSLKDHKMSVRYSTAVLSTPINFVQNVELTVTDEWQNIKEELKETIRNMENLKKELNDTNRNMENMKNELNEIERTSAIVDIGRMPTSCADLQRIGNKKNGFFSIMGQNKIQTVHCNFTKQQTDQNFQNTIGYVDVKSSPVYFHAQRSTTFTSVNSVVTFDKFRLNVGNSMKSYGIFFAPKSGKYFFSFSGISHQNSVGRVDLQMKTSRSDWFKIAQAYGEPNYKTLSLQSTVQLTNGDQIRLILSQGAIHENNVPLYGLLTHFVGWLIEEDFE
;
A
#
# COMPACT_ATOMS: atom_id res chain seq x y z
N MET A 1 -63.66 35.42 22.20
CA MET A 1 -64.34 36.52 21.46
C MET A 1 -64.06 36.31 19.99
N LEU A 2 -65.01 36.20 19.05
CA LEU A 2 -66.47 36.00 19.05
C LEU A 2 -66.73 34.99 17.89
N MET A 3 -67.45 33.88 18.08
CA MET A 3 -68.88 33.66 17.71
C MET A 3 -69.26 34.06 16.27
N SER A 4 -69.98 33.26 15.46
CA SER A 4 -70.48 31.86 15.52
C SER A 4 -70.97 31.44 14.09
N THR A 5 -71.74 30.38 13.73
CA THR A 5 -72.62 29.38 14.40
C THR A 5 -72.96 28.21 13.43
N ASN A 6 -73.14 26.96 13.92
CA ASN A 6 -73.84 25.81 13.28
C ASN A 6 -73.27 25.25 11.93
N GLY A 7 -73.56 24.02 11.43
CA GLY A 7 -74.30 22.85 11.96
C GLY A 7 -75.59 22.50 11.17
N GLY A 8 -75.84 21.28 10.65
CA GLY A 8 -75.01 20.05 10.56
C GLY A 8 -75.79 18.78 10.07
N PHE A 9 -75.07 17.68 9.82
CA PHE A 9 -75.51 16.27 9.52
C PHE A 9 -76.24 15.87 8.20
N ASN A 10 -75.73 14.77 7.61
CA ASN A 10 -76.32 13.74 6.73
C ASN A 10 -77.49 14.02 5.74
N LYS A 11 -77.29 13.60 4.48
CA LYS A 11 -78.28 12.77 3.75
C LYS A 11 -77.66 11.90 2.65
N MET A 12 -78.04 10.61 2.65
CA MET A 12 -77.83 9.59 1.62
C MET A 12 -79.23 9.06 1.20
N ILE A 13 -79.35 8.29 0.11
CA ILE A 13 -80.52 7.53 -0.47
C ILE A 13 -80.72 7.92 -1.97
N ILE A 14 -80.45 7.07 -3.00
CA ILE A 14 -81.20 5.86 -3.50
C ILE A 14 -82.41 6.29 -4.41
N PRO A 15 -82.92 5.55 -5.46
CA PRO A 15 -82.80 4.11 -5.83
C PRO A 15 -82.68 3.68 -7.34
N SER A 16 -81.84 2.65 -7.63
CA SER A 16 -82.18 1.44 -8.46
C SER A 16 -82.58 1.57 -9.96
N PRO A 17 -83.03 0.52 -10.71
CA PRO A 17 -82.94 -0.95 -10.51
C PRO A 17 -82.49 -1.78 -11.76
N ILE A 18 -82.37 -3.12 -11.62
CA ILE A 18 -82.25 -4.18 -12.68
C ILE A 18 -80.97 -4.08 -13.57
N TRP A 19 -80.02 -5.03 -13.61
CA TRP A 19 -80.15 -6.49 -13.77
C TRP A 19 -79.25 -7.32 -12.84
N ARG A 20 -79.72 -8.53 -12.48
CA ARG A 20 -78.91 -9.58 -11.82
C ARG A 20 -78.39 -10.56 -12.87
N LEU A 21 -77.13 -10.45 -13.32
CA LEU A 21 -76.52 -11.46 -14.20
C LEU A 21 -74.97 -11.58 -14.13
N ALA A 22 -74.33 -11.04 -13.09
CA ALA A 22 -72.86 -10.93 -13.04
C ALA A 22 -72.25 -11.37 -11.69
N GLN A 23 -72.45 -12.64 -11.28
CA GLN A 23 -71.87 -13.15 -10.02
C GLN A 23 -71.47 -14.64 -9.97
N PHE A 24 -71.45 -15.35 -11.10
CA PHE A 24 -71.04 -16.77 -11.16
C PHE A 24 -70.24 -17.09 -12.45
N ALA A 25 -69.05 -16.48 -12.58
CA ALA A 25 -68.16 -16.73 -13.73
C ALA A 25 -66.65 -16.44 -13.49
N ILE A 26 -66.16 -16.51 -12.24
CA ILE A 26 -64.71 -16.40 -11.96
C ILE A 26 -64.25 -17.50 -10.99
N LEU A 27 -63.83 -18.62 -11.58
CA LEU A 27 -62.84 -19.53 -11.02
C LEU A 27 -62.22 -20.29 -12.20
N VAL A 28 -60.90 -20.55 -12.14
CA VAL A 28 -60.08 -21.32 -13.10
C VAL A 28 -59.58 -20.55 -14.35
N LEU A 29 -58.26 -20.69 -14.59
CA LEU A 29 -57.40 -20.30 -15.74
C LEU A 29 -56.74 -18.89 -15.83
N VAL A 30 -55.44 -18.90 -15.49
CA VAL A 30 -54.29 -18.48 -16.34
C VAL A 30 -53.92 -17.00 -16.50
N TYR A 31 -52.66 -16.73 -16.13
CA TYR A 31 -51.70 -15.72 -16.62
C TYR A 31 -52.21 -14.52 -17.43
N THR A 32 -51.96 -13.32 -16.87
CA THR A 32 -51.07 -12.36 -17.54
C THR A 32 -50.51 -11.36 -16.52
N VAL A 33 -49.20 -11.43 -16.25
CA VAL A 33 -48.50 -10.31 -15.59
C VAL A 33 -48.24 -9.27 -16.67
N ASN A 34 -48.95 -8.15 -16.62
CA ASN A 34 -48.69 -7.02 -17.52
C ASN A 34 -47.97 -5.94 -16.72
N SER A 35 -46.66 -5.81 -16.93
CA SER A 35 -45.80 -4.90 -16.18
C SER A 35 -46.12 -3.45 -16.50
N GLN A 36 -46.53 -2.67 -15.49
CA GLN A 36 -46.35 -1.22 -15.57
C GLN A 36 -44.85 -0.93 -15.43
N SER A 37 -44.28 -0.29 -16.45
CA SER A 37 -42.91 0.19 -16.41
C SER A 37 -42.85 1.49 -15.62
N ASP A 38 -42.45 1.41 -14.35
CA ASP A 38 -42.11 2.59 -13.56
C ASP A 38 -40.95 3.33 -14.25
N GLU A 39 -41.18 4.59 -14.65
CA GLU A 39 -40.16 5.40 -15.29
C GLU A 39 -39.04 5.72 -14.28
N MET A 40 -37.79 5.37 -14.62
CA MET A 40 -36.67 5.57 -13.71
C MET A 40 -36.51 7.06 -13.33
N PRO A 41 -36.34 7.40 -12.04
CA PRO A 41 -35.94 8.75 -11.66
C PRO A 41 -34.55 9.06 -12.25
N LEU A 42 -34.48 10.13 -13.06
CA LEU A 42 -33.34 10.52 -13.90
C LEU A 42 -32.00 10.76 -13.16
N SER A 43 -31.98 10.70 -11.82
CA SER A 43 -30.82 11.00 -10.98
C SER A 43 -30.07 9.78 -10.43
N SER A 44 -30.59 8.56 -10.57
CA SER A 44 -29.98 7.38 -9.93
C SER A 44 -28.61 7.00 -10.53
N SER A 45 -27.67 6.58 -9.69
CA SER A 45 -26.34 6.13 -10.14
C SER A 45 -26.41 4.87 -11.03
N TRP A 46 -27.45 4.04 -10.86
CA TRP A 46 -27.71 2.87 -11.70
C TRP A 46 -28.15 3.26 -13.12
N ALA A 47 -28.97 4.32 -13.28
CA ALA A 47 -29.32 4.85 -14.59
C ALA A 47 -28.08 5.35 -15.36
N LYS A 48 -27.11 5.98 -14.68
CA LYS A 48 -25.83 6.38 -15.29
C LYS A 48 -24.99 5.21 -15.79
N LEU A 49 -25.05 4.07 -15.09
CA LEU A 49 -24.38 2.82 -15.47
C LEU A 49 -25.09 2.07 -16.60
N GLN A 50 -26.35 2.42 -16.91
CA GLN A 50 -27.26 1.68 -17.79
C GLN A 50 -27.51 0.23 -17.33
N ILE A 51 -27.46 -0.02 -16.02
CA ILE A 51 -27.73 -1.32 -15.38
C ILE A 51 -29.08 -1.22 -14.66
N SER A 52 -29.89 -2.29 -14.70
CA SER A 52 -31.13 -2.32 -13.92
C SER A 52 -30.80 -2.27 -12.41
N PRO A 53 -31.47 -1.43 -11.61
CA PRO A 53 -31.29 -1.42 -10.15
C PRO A 53 -31.90 -2.67 -9.48
N SER A 54 -32.77 -3.40 -10.18
CA SER A 54 -33.26 -4.71 -9.75
C SER A 54 -32.23 -5.79 -10.06
N GLU A 55 -31.92 -6.61 -9.07
CA GLU A 55 -31.18 -7.86 -9.27
C GLU A 55 -31.99 -8.81 -10.18
N LEU A 56 -31.34 -9.39 -11.19
CA LEU A 56 -31.91 -10.40 -12.08
C LEU A 56 -31.93 -11.77 -11.40
N CYS A 57 -30.80 -12.17 -10.82
CA CYS A 57 -30.67 -13.43 -10.07
C CYS A 57 -29.45 -13.42 -9.14
N SER A 58 -29.48 -14.29 -8.14
CA SER A 58 -28.43 -14.42 -7.13
C SER A 58 -27.76 -15.79 -7.25
N MET A 59 -26.52 -15.87 -7.74
CA MET A 59 -25.78 -17.13 -7.86
C MET A 59 -25.18 -17.55 -6.51
N PRO A 60 -25.37 -18.79 -6.01
CA PRO A 60 -24.64 -19.27 -4.85
C PRO A 60 -23.15 -19.51 -5.19
N TYR A 61 -22.23 -19.06 -4.34
CA TYR A 61 -20.79 -19.30 -4.47
C TYR A 61 -20.19 -19.62 -3.10
N GLY A 62 -20.04 -20.91 -2.81
CA GLY A 62 -19.58 -21.40 -1.50
C GLY A 62 -20.47 -20.92 -0.36
N SER A 63 -19.90 -20.11 0.53
CA SER A 63 -20.54 -19.53 1.71
C SER A 63 -21.38 -18.27 1.45
N PHE A 64 -21.29 -17.68 0.27
CA PHE A 64 -21.93 -16.40 -0.07
C PHE A 64 -22.69 -16.46 -1.39
N ARG A 65 -23.22 -15.32 -1.83
CA ARG A 65 -23.92 -15.19 -3.12
C ARG A 65 -23.34 -14.06 -3.94
N VAL A 66 -23.35 -14.24 -5.25
CA VAL A 66 -22.95 -13.26 -6.26
C VAL A 66 -24.21 -12.75 -6.94
N ASN A 67 -24.56 -11.49 -6.66
CA ASN A 67 -25.77 -10.86 -7.17
C ASN A 67 -25.52 -10.38 -8.61
N ILE A 68 -26.42 -10.74 -9.52
CA ILE A 68 -26.29 -10.54 -10.97
C ILE A 68 -27.41 -9.65 -11.47
N TYR A 69 -27.07 -8.74 -12.37
CA TYR A 69 -27.89 -7.67 -12.90
C TYR A 69 -27.82 -7.68 -14.43
N GLU A 70 -28.75 -6.98 -15.07
CA GLU A 70 -28.84 -6.88 -16.53
C GLU A 70 -28.66 -5.44 -17.01
N HIS A 71 -28.23 -5.29 -18.26
CA HIS A 71 -28.19 -3.99 -18.92
C HIS A 71 -29.62 -3.51 -19.20
N ALA A 72 -29.93 -2.26 -18.89
CA ALA A 72 -31.24 -1.61 -19.10
C ALA A 72 -31.68 -1.50 -20.60
N ASN A 73 -30.88 -2.02 -21.52
CA ASN A 73 -31.22 -2.15 -22.94
C ASN A 73 -31.63 -3.58 -23.32
N ASN A 74 -31.47 -4.60 -22.47
CA ASN A 74 -31.85 -5.99 -22.78
C ASN A 74 -33.36 -6.09 -23.06
N HIS A 75 -34.18 -5.41 -22.25
CA HIS A 75 -35.65 -5.33 -22.41
C HIS A 75 -36.14 -4.56 -23.65
N LYS A 76 -35.25 -3.89 -24.39
CA LYS A 76 -35.66 -3.15 -25.60
C LYS A 76 -35.82 -4.13 -26.75
N THR A 77 -36.98 -4.11 -27.40
CA THR A 77 -37.34 -4.97 -28.55
C THR A 77 -36.40 -4.85 -29.76
N THR A 78 -35.56 -3.81 -29.80
CA THR A 78 -34.52 -3.59 -30.82
C THR A 78 -33.18 -4.26 -30.48
N THR A 79 -32.99 -4.78 -29.26
CA THR A 79 -31.76 -5.44 -28.83
C THR A 79 -31.82 -6.94 -29.16
N GLN A 80 -30.93 -7.40 -30.03
CA GLN A 80 -30.81 -8.84 -30.29
C GLN A 80 -30.18 -9.58 -29.10
N PRO A 81 -30.54 -10.85 -28.83
CA PRO A 81 -30.03 -11.56 -27.64
C PRO A 81 -28.52 -11.84 -27.63
N THR A 82 -27.88 -11.82 -28.81
CA THR A 82 -26.41 -11.84 -28.98
C THR A 82 -25.71 -10.54 -28.55
N ARG A 83 -26.49 -9.49 -28.21
CA ARG A 83 -26.03 -8.19 -27.71
C ARG A 83 -26.49 -7.92 -26.28
N PHE A 84 -27.21 -8.84 -25.64
CA PHE A 84 -27.54 -8.72 -24.23
C PHE A 84 -26.25 -8.68 -23.39
N LYS A 85 -26.27 -7.85 -22.35
CA LYS A 85 -25.17 -7.72 -21.39
C LYS A 85 -25.67 -7.92 -19.97
N TYR A 86 -24.83 -8.55 -19.15
CA TYR A 86 -25.07 -8.85 -17.75
C TYR A 86 -23.88 -8.38 -16.91
N PHE A 87 -24.16 -8.06 -15.66
CA PHE A 87 -23.19 -7.50 -14.72
C PHE A 87 -23.27 -8.24 -13.40
N TYR A 88 -22.14 -8.55 -12.76
CA TYR A 88 -22.14 -9.12 -11.40
C TYR A 88 -21.47 -8.19 -10.39
N ALA A 89 -21.98 -8.19 -9.16
CA ALA A 89 -21.39 -7.40 -8.07
C ALA A 89 -19.95 -7.87 -7.76
N PRO A 90 -19.01 -6.96 -7.41
CA PRO A 90 -17.70 -7.35 -6.91
C PRO A 90 -17.81 -8.27 -5.70
N ILE A 91 -17.00 -9.34 -5.65
CA ILE A 91 -17.14 -10.42 -4.65
C ILE A 91 -16.58 -10.09 -3.26
N ALA A 92 -15.74 -9.05 -3.14
CA ALA A 92 -15.15 -8.60 -1.88
C ALA A 92 -14.51 -9.73 -1.02
N LEU A 93 -13.82 -10.67 -1.67
CA LEU A 93 -13.31 -11.90 -1.06
C LEU A 93 -11.96 -11.64 -0.35
N LEU A 94 -11.89 -11.89 0.96
CA LEU A 94 -10.68 -11.64 1.75
C LEU A 94 -9.57 -12.66 1.47
N ASP A 95 -8.43 -12.19 0.94
CA ASP A 95 -7.17 -12.96 0.98
C ASP A 95 -6.59 -12.87 2.40
N HIS A 96 -7.13 -13.73 3.28
CA HIS A 96 -6.79 -13.73 4.70
C HIS A 96 -5.30 -13.99 4.98
N LYS A 97 -4.58 -14.64 4.05
CA LYS A 97 -3.16 -14.97 4.18
C LYS A 97 -2.25 -13.77 3.87
N SER A 98 -2.72 -12.83 3.06
CA SER A 98 -1.98 -11.60 2.70
C SER A 98 -1.76 -10.60 3.84
N ALA A 99 -2.47 -10.73 4.96
CA ALA A 99 -2.37 -9.80 6.07
C ALA A 99 -0.91 -9.71 6.59
N VAL A 100 -0.36 -8.50 6.70
CA VAL A 100 1.01 -8.24 7.18
C VAL A 100 1.11 -6.92 7.97
N THR A 101 1.88 -6.94 9.05
CA THR A 101 2.25 -5.72 9.78
C THR A 101 3.26 -4.90 8.98
N SER A 102 3.09 -3.58 8.98
CA SER A 102 4.01 -2.61 8.41
C SER A 102 4.14 -1.40 9.36
N PHE A 103 5.29 -0.73 9.33
CA PHE A 103 5.46 0.56 9.99
C PHE A 103 5.74 1.63 8.94
N ASN A 104 4.86 2.63 8.87
CA ASN A 104 4.97 3.70 7.90
C ASN A 104 5.90 4.80 8.42
N ASN A 105 7.13 4.80 7.89
CA ASN A 105 8.16 5.76 8.28
C ASN A 105 7.82 7.24 7.98
N VAL A 106 6.79 7.52 7.17
CA VAL A 106 6.34 8.89 6.84
C VAL A 106 5.28 9.35 7.84
N THR A 107 4.19 8.59 8.00
CA THR A 107 3.08 8.92 8.92
C THR A 107 3.39 8.60 10.39
N LYS A 108 4.48 7.85 10.65
CA LYS A 108 4.87 7.29 11.95
C LYS A 108 3.82 6.36 12.58
N GLN A 109 3.03 5.69 11.73
CA GLN A 109 1.91 4.86 12.17
C GLN A 109 2.17 3.37 11.92
N ASN A 110 1.63 2.53 12.81
CA ASN A 110 1.57 1.09 12.65
C ASN A 110 0.38 0.73 11.74
N GLU A 111 0.59 -0.18 10.80
CA GLU A 111 -0.38 -0.54 9.76
C GLU A 111 -0.49 -2.07 9.62
N VAL A 112 -1.70 -2.62 9.54
CA VAL A 112 -1.95 -3.95 8.95
C VAL A 112 -2.37 -3.74 7.51
N ARG A 113 -1.61 -4.31 6.57
CA ARG A 113 -1.92 -4.29 5.15
C ARG A 113 -2.39 -5.66 4.71
N PHE A 114 -3.45 -5.71 3.92
CA PHE A 114 -4.08 -6.96 3.48
C PHE A 114 -4.77 -6.76 2.12
N ARG A 115 -5.12 -7.84 1.44
CA ARG A 115 -5.69 -7.85 0.10
C ARG A 115 -7.14 -8.35 0.12
N ILE A 116 -7.98 -7.71 -0.69
CA ILE A 116 -9.32 -8.19 -1.02
C ILE A 116 -9.39 -8.40 -2.53
N GLU A 117 -9.87 -9.56 -2.95
CA GLU A 117 -10.17 -9.89 -4.34
C GLU A 117 -11.58 -9.40 -4.70
N MET A 118 -11.66 -8.62 -5.78
CA MET A 118 -12.88 -7.96 -6.25
C MET A 118 -13.62 -8.80 -7.29
N TRP A 119 -12.89 -9.59 -8.08
CA TRP A 119 -13.40 -10.58 -9.02
C TRP A 119 -12.26 -11.48 -9.50
N ASN A 120 -12.59 -12.68 -9.98
CA ASN A 120 -11.65 -13.61 -10.60
C ASN A 120 -12.32 -14.41 -11.73
N ASP A 121 -11.49 -15.04 -12.57
CA ASP A 121 -11.95 -15.73 -13.79
C ASP A 121 -12.81 -16.97 -13.49
N LYS A 122 -12.64 -17.59 -12.31
CA LYS A 122 -13.45 -18.74 -11.85
C LYS A 122 -14.88 -18.30 -11.52
N VAL A 123 -15.04 -17.20 -10.79
CA VAL A 123 -16.36 -16.60 -10.52
C VAL A 123 -17.04 -16.19 -11.81
N GLU A 124 -16.34 -15.49 -12.71
CA GLU A 124 -16.92 -15.08 -14.00
C GLU A 124 -17.39 -16.27 -14.82
N SER A 125 -16.57 -17.32 -14.93
CA SER A 125 -16.93 -18.55 -15.63
C SER A 125 -18.16 -19.24 -15.02
N GLN A 126 -18.28 -19.25 -13.69
CA GLN A 126 -19.47 -19.79 -13.03
C GLN A 126 -20.71 -18.91 -13.21
N VAL A 127 -20.57 -17.57 -13.21
CA VAL A 127 -21.67 -16.64 -13.53
C VAL A 127 -22.16 -16.83 -14.97
N VAL A 128 -21.26 -17.04 -15.95
CA VAL A 128 -21.63 -17.34 -17.35
C VAL A 128 -22.43 -18.65 -17.46
N ASN A 129 -22.00 -19.70 -16.76
CA ASN A 129 -22.70 -20.99 -16.75
C ASN A 129 -24.08 -20.87 -16.07
N TYR A 130 -24.14 -20.26 -14.88
CA TYR A 130 -25.37 -20.06 -14.12
C TYR A 130 -26.37 -19.18 -14.87
N LEU A 131 -25.92 -18.11 -15.54
CA LEU A 131 -26.77 -17.31 -16.42
C LEU A 131 -27.27 -18.09 -17.64
N THR A 132 -26.45 -18.95 -18.22
CA THR A 132 -26.85 -19.79 -19.37
C THR A 132 -28.00 -20.73 -19.00
N GLU A 133 -27.94 -21.33 -17.80
CA GLU A 133 -29.02 -22.17 -17.25
C GLU A 133 -30.25 -21.32 -16.86
N PHE A 134 -30.05 -20.21 -16.15
CA PHE A 134 -31.13 -19.36 -15.63
C PHE A 134 -31.94 -18.64 -16.72
N VAL A 135 -31.27 -18.15 -17.77
CA VAL A 135 -31.92 -17.45 -18.90
C VAL A 135 -32.38 -18.44 -19.99
N GLY A 136 -31.91 -19.69 -19.96
CA GLY A 136 -32.25 -20.71 -20.96
C GLY A 136 -31.63 -20.46 -22.35
N GLN A 137 -30.58 -19.63 -22.42
CA GLN A 137 -29.88 -19.25 -23.64
C GLN A 137 -28.37 -19.28 -23.41
N GLN A 138 -27.60 -19.80 -24.36
CA GLN A 138 -26.13 -19.75 -24.31
C GLN A 138 -25.63 -18.29 -24.19
N ILE A 139 -24.93 -18.00 -23.09
CA ILE A 139 -24.24 -16.73 -22.84
C ILE A 139 -22.74 -16.90 -23.11
N GLN A 140 -22.11 -15.90 -23.70
CA GLN A 140 -20.65 -15.83 -23.89
C GLN A 140 -19.99 -14.98 -22.80
N SER A 141 -18.75 -15.26 -22.41
CA SER A 141 -18.03 -14.47 -21.38
C SER A 141 -17.96 -12.98 -21.72
N ASN A 142 -17.81 -12.60 -23.00
CA ASN A 142 -17.83 -11.19 -23.44
C ASN A 142 -19.19 -10.46 -23.24
N GLN A 143 -20.25 -11.16 -22.84
CA GLN A 143 -21.54 -10.59 -22.44
C GLN A 143 -21.65 -10.35 -20.93
N VAL A 144 -20.72 -10.87 -20.13
CA VAL A 144 -20.68 -10.78 -18.67
C VAL A 144 -19.47 -9.95 -18.25
N GLN A 145 -19.62 -9.12 -17.22
CA GLN A 145 -18.52 -8.36 -16.62
C GLN A 145 -18.86 -8.00 -15.17
N VAL A 146 -17.87 -7.68 -14.34
CA VAL A 146 -18.14 -7.07 -13.03
C VAL A 146 -18.71 -5.65 -13.21
N ILE A 147 -19.54 -5.16 -12.27
CA ILE A 147 -20.09 -3.79 -12.36
C ILE A 147 -18.93 -2.77 -12.43
N PRO A 148 -18.90 -1.86 -13.44
CA PRO A 148 -17.83 -0.89 -13.66
C PRO A 148 -17.89 0.30 -12.69
N LEU A 149 -17.66 -0.01 -11.41
CA LEU A 149 -17.51 0.97 -10.33
C LEU A 149 -16.09 1.55 -10.38
N GLU A 150 -15.96 2.84 -10.04
CA GLU A 150 -14.70 3.57 -10.28
C GLU A 150 -13.88 3.77 -9.01
N LYS A 151 -14.54 3.79 -7.84
CA LYS A 151 -13.94 4.00 -6.52
C LYS A 151 -14.47 3.01 -5.51
N VAL A 152 -13.64 2.67 -4.52
CA VAL A 152 -13.98 1.81 -3.39
C VAL A 152 -13.37 2.33 -2.09
N VAL A 153 -14.05 2.16 -0.96
CA VAL A 153 -13.51 2.40 0.39
C VAL A 153 -13.94 1.26 1.31
N LEU A 154 -13.12 0.98 2.32
CA LEU A 154 -13.40 -0.03 3.34
C LEU A 154 -14.07 0.65 4.54
N SER A 155 -15.25 0.15 4.92
CA SER A 155 -16.01 0.59 6.08
C SER A 155 -16.19 -0.54 7.10
N SER A 156 -16.59 -0.18 8.33
CA SER A 156 -16.93 -1.11 9.40
C SER A 156 -18.30 -0.79 9.98
N THR A 157 -19.12 -1.81 10.18
CA THR A 157 -20.40 -1.73 10.91
C THR A 157 -20.25 -1.76 12.43
N LYS A 158 -19.03 -2.01 12.94
CA LYS A 158 -18.72 -2.04 14.37
C LYS A 158 -17.59 -1.04 14.68
N PRO A 159 -17.70 -0.18 15.73
CA PRO A 159 -16.59 0.65 16.18
C PRO A 159 -15.40 -0.22 16.65
N SER A 160 -14.18 0.30 16.52
CA SER A 160 -12.96 -0.35 17.01
C SER A 160 -12.07 0.66 17.73
N SER A 161 -11.64 0.32 18.94
CA SER A 161 -10.63 1.06 19.70
C SER A 161 -9.19 0.56 19.44
N VAL A 162 -9.05 -0.55 18.69
CA VAL A 162 -7.77 -1.21 18.37
C VAL A 162 -7.16 -0.68 17.07
N PHE A 163 -8.01 -0.39 16.07
CA PHE A 163 -7.61 0.10 14.76
C PHE A 163 -8.53 1.21 14.26
N SER A 164 -7.99 2.11 13.44
CA SER A 164 -8.75 3.08 12.64
C SER A 164 -8.68 2.70 11.15
N LEU A 165 -9.81 2.84 10.46
CA LEU A 165 -9.89 2.78 8.99
C LEU A 165 -9.42 4.11 8.36
N THR A 166 -9.26 4.14 7.03
CA THR A 166 -9.26 5.39 6.25
C THR A 166 -10.61 5.59 5.57
N SER A 167 -11.09 6.83 5.58
CA SER A 167 -12.24 7.32 4.84
C SER A 167 -11.89 7.75 3.39
N ASP A 168 -10.65 7.51 2.93
CA ASP A 168 -10.20 7.81 1.57
C ASP A 168 -10.76 6.82 0.53
N TRP A 169 -11.43 7.36 -0.50
CA TRP A 169 -11.85 6.62 -1.68
C TRP A 169 -10.66 6.19 -2.54
N LEU A 170 -10.34 4.90 -2.57
CA LEU A 170 -9.33 4.30 -3.43
C LEU A 170 -9.85 4.16 -4.88
N PRO A 171 -9.00 4.34 -5.91
CA PRO A 171 -9.38 4.07 -7.30
C PRO A 171 -9.55 2.56 -7.53
N TYR A 172 -10.75 2.13 -7.94
CA TYR A 172 -11.03 0.70 -8.17
C TYR A 172 -10.52 0.24 -9.55
N GLN A 173 -10.84 0.98 -10.61
CA GLN A 173 -10.35 0.73 -11.99
C GLN A 173 -10.51 -0.73 -12.48
N LEU A 174 -11.48 -1.48 -11.94
CA LEU A 174 -11.69 -2.92 -12.18
C LEU A 174 -10.50 -3.83 -11.84
N HIS A 175 -9.57 -3.41 -10.97
CA HIS A 175 -8.46 -4.28 -10.54
C HIS A 175 -8.97 -5.56 -9.87
N LYS A 176 -8.49 -6.75 -10.32
CA LYS A 176 -8.89 -8.06 -9.77
C LYS A 176 -8.74 -8.16 -8.25
N SER A 177 -7.70 -7.53 -7.68
CA SER A 177 -7.58 -7.37 -6.23
C SER A 177 -6.99 -6.01 -5.87
N LEU A 178 -7.31 -5.53 -4.66
CA LEU A 178 -6.80 -4.29 -4.09
C LEU A 178 -6.23 -4.54 -2.69
N GLN A 179 -5.28 -3.70 -2.30
CA GLN A 179 -4.69 -3.70 -0.96
C GLN A 179 -5.34 -2.63 -0.10
N PHE A 180 -5.78 -3.01 1.10
CA PHE A 180 -6.33 -2.12 2.12
C PHE A 180 -5.41 -2.07 3.34
N THR A 181 -5.63 -1.06 4.19
CA THR A 181 -4.83 -0.79 5.37
C THR A 181 -5.72 -0.51 6.57
N LEU A 182 -5.50 -1.21 7.68
CA LEU A 182 -5.98 -0.81 9.02
C LEU A 182 -4.81 -0.15 9.74
N SER A 183 -5.04 0.93 10.49
CA SER A 183 -3.96 1.62 11.21
C SER A 183 -4.15 1.50 12.73
N CYS A 184 -3.16 0.94 13.43
CA CYS A 184 -3.25 0.64 14.87
C CYS A 184 -2.49 1.67 15.72
N LEU A 185 -2.77 1.65 17.03
CA LEU A 185 -2.15 2.56 18.00
C LEU A 185 -0.74 2.06 18.40
N ALA A 186 -0.60 0.80 18.83
CA ALA A 186 0.70 0.16 19.07
C ALA A 186 1.04 -0.89 18.00
N GLN A 187 2.31 -1.28 17.87
CA GLN A 187 2.73 -2.32 16.93
C GLN A 187 2.14 -3.69 17.32
N LYS A 188 2.15 -4.01 18.62
CA LYS A 188 1.50 -5.18 19.25
C LYS A 188 0.03 -5.33 18.82
N ASP A 189 -0.70 -4.22 18.77
CA ASP A 189 -2.11 -4.19 18.35
C ASP A 189 -2.25 -4.65 16.89
N CYS A 190 -1.37 -4.18 15.99
CA CYS A 190 -1.33 -4.60 14.58
C CYS A 190 -0.80 -6.04 14.38
N ASP A 191 0.23 -6.45 15.13
CA ASP A 191 0.80 -7.81 15.02
C ASP A 191 -0.22 -8.87 15.41
N GLN A 192 -1.01 -8.61 16.46
CA GLN A 192 -2.14 -9.44 16.87
C GLN A 192 -3.24 -9.43 15.80
N LEU A 193 -3.71 -8.25 15.37
CA LEU A 193 -4.76 -8.09 14.37
C LEU A 193 -4.42 -8.78 13.03
N ALA A 194 -3.15 -8.75 12.61
CA ALA A 194 -2.67 -9.46 11.42
C ALA A 194 -2.55 -10.98 11.63
N ALA A 195 -2.30 -11.47 12.84
CA ALA A 195 -2.36 -12.89 13.17
C ALA A 195 -3.81 -13.40 13.17
N ASP A 196 -4.70 -12.66 13.83
CA ASP A 196 -6.13 -12.95 13.93
C ASP A 196 -6.80 -13.00 12.56
N MET A 197 -6.47 -12.06 11.66
CA MET A 197 -6.98 -12.08 10.28
C MET A 197 -6.54 -13.33 9.50
N ARG A 198 -5.32 -13.84 9.71
CA ARG A 198 -4.85 -15.07 9.06
C ARG A 198 -5.51 -16.33 9.63
N ILE A 199 -5.68 -16.39 10.95
CA ILE A 199 -6.07 -17.59 11.70
C ILE A 199 -7.59 -17.75 11.78
N ASN A 200 -8.32 -16.68 12.08
CA ASN A 200 -9.77 -16.65 12.23
C ASN A 200 -10.34 -15.46 11.43
N PRO A 201 -10.42 -15.57 10.09
CA PRO A 201 -10.90 -14.48 9.25
C PRO A 201 -12.38 -14.15 9.46
N GLN A 202 -13.23 -15.10 9.89
CA GLN A 202 -14.67 -14.91 10.02
C GLN A 202 -15.05 -13.80 11.01
N GLN A 203 -14.22 -13.51 12.01
CA GLN A 203 -14.50 -12.43 12.98
C GLN A 203 -14.46 -11.02 12.37
N PHE A 204 -14.00 -10.87 11.12
CA PHE A 204 -13.97 -9.62 10.35
C PHE A 204 -15.24 -9.40 9.50
N ASP A 205 -16.30 -10.18 9.76
CA ASP A 205 -17.66 -10.09 9.18
C ASP A 205 -18.24 -8.68 9.06
N HIS A 206 -17.86 -7.82 9.99
CA HIS A 206 -18.34 -6.47 10.17
C HIS A 206 -17.80 -5.47 9.15
N PHE A 207 -16.79 -5.84 8.38
CA PHE A 207 -16.27 -5.04 7.30
C PHE A 207 -17.16 -5.11 6.05
N LYS A 208 -17.33 -3.95 5.41
CA LYS A 208 -18.03 -3.78 4.14
C LYS A 208 -17.16 -2.98 3.17
N LEU A 209 -17.22 -3.31 1.89
CA LEU A 209 -16.75 -2.43 0.83
C LEU A 209 -17.90 -1.55 0.35
N LEU A 210 -17.65 -0.25 0.33
CA LEU A 210 -18.54 0.77 -0.21
C LEU A 210 -17.97 1.23 -1.55
N PHE A 211 -18.81 1.31 -2.58
CA PHE A 211 -18.38 1.65 -3.95
C PHE A 211 -19.04 2.94 -4.46
N SER A 212 -18.34 3.70 -5.31
CA SER A 212 -18.81 5.00 -5.85
C SER A 212 -18.38 5.20 -7.30
N LEU A 213 -19.07 6.12 -7.97
CA LEU A 213 -18.70 6.66 -9.28
C LEU A 213 -17.99 8.02 -9.13
N THR A 214 -17.14 8.41 -10.08
CA THR A 214 -16.49 9.73 -10.10
C THR A 214 -17.46 10.86 -10.43
N SER A 215 -18.56 10.54 -11.14
CA SER A 215 -19.67 11.47 -11.37
C SER A 215 -20.59 11.68 -10.15
N GLN A 216 -20.23 11.15 -8.98
CA GLN A 216 -20.97 11.33 -7.74
C GLN A 216 -20.37 12.48 -6.93
N THR A 217 -21.20 13.48 -6.64
CA THR A 217 -20.82 14.68 -5.89
C THR A 217 -20.89 14.41 -4.39
N SER A 218 -19.98 15.02 -3.63
CA SER A 218 -20.13 15.07 -2.18
C SER A 218 -21.34 15.93 -1.82
N GLN A 219 -22.11 15.48 -0.84
CA GLN A 219 -23.19 16.25 -0.22
C GLN A 219 -22.71 16.84 1.12
N THR A 220 -23.55 17.64 1.76
CA THR A 220 -23.25 18.25 3.06
C THR A 220 -24.49 18.20 3.95
N LYS A 221 -24.37 17.63 5.16
CA LYS A 221 -25.44 17.43 6.15
C LYS A 221 -25.04 18.15 7.44
N GLN A 222 -26.01 18.67 8.18
CA GLN A 222 -25.73 19.16 9.54
C GLN A 222 -25.77 17.99 10.52
N THR A 223 -24.76 17.92 11.40
CA THR A 223 -24.74 17.05 12.59
C THR A 223 -24.67 17.92 13.84
N VAL A 224 -25.00 17.35 15.00
CA VAL A 224 -24.97 18.05 16.29
C VAL A 224 -24.19 17.20 17.28
N ILE A 225 -23.07 17.72 17.77
CA ILE A 225 -22.34 17.07 18.87
C ILE A 225 -23.09 17.40 20.17
N ARG A 226 -23.54 16.35 20.87
CA ARG A 226 -24.17 16.40 22.19
C ARG A 226 -23.24 15.81 23.25
N ILE A 227 -23.56 16.04 24.52
CA ILE A 227 -22.93 15.29 25.62
C ILE A 227 -23.22 13.78 25.51
N ASP A 228 -24.40 13.42 25.02
CA ASP A 228 -24.86 12.03 24.90
C ASP A 228 -23.91 11.17 24.05
N ASN A 229 -23.43 11.70 22.91
CA ASN A 229 -22.46 11.00 22.04
C ASN A 229 -21.09 10.77 22.74
N VAL A 230 -20.76 11.58 23.76
CA VAL A 230 -19.54 11.46 24.56
C VAL A 230 -19.73 10.40 25.64
N VAL A 231 -20.79 10.52 26.45
CA VAL A 231 -21.01 9.65 27.62
C VAL A 231 -21.46 8.23 27.25
N SER A 232 -21.93 8.01 26.02
CA SER A 232 -22.15 6.66 25.46
C SER A 232 -20.86 5.92 25.10
N GLY A 233 -19.68 6.55 25.17
CA GLY A 233 -18.39 5.90 24.91
C GLY A 233 -17.93 4.99 26.05
N GLN A 234 -17.43 3.80 25.73
CA GLN A 234 -16.90 2.85 26.71
C GLN A 234 -15.76 3.49 27.53
N MET A 235 -14.91 4.30 26.90
CA MET A 235 -13.82 5.02 27.56
C MET A 235 -14.33 6.00 28.65
N VAL A 236 -15.54 6.56 28.50
CA VAL A 236 -16.16 7.39 29.55
C VAL A 236 -16.70 6.52 30.68
N SER A 237 -17.32 5.39 30.36
CA SER A 237 -17.71 4.40 31.38
C SER A 237 -16.51 3.92 32.19
N ASP A 238 -15.40 3.58 31.54
CA ASP A 238 -14.15 3.14 32.17
C ASP A 238 -13.58 4.22 33.13
N LEU A 239 -13.68 5.50 32.76
CA LEU A 239 -13.25 6.63 33.60
C LEU A 239 -14.18 6.86 34.79
N LEU A 240 -15.50 6.86 34.57
CA LEU A 240 -16.50 7.14 35.60
C LEU A 240 -16.66 5.99 36.60
N GLN A 241 -16.40 4.74 36.19
CA GLN A 241 -16.35 3.58 37.09
C GLN A 241 -15.07 3.58 37.96
N ARG A 242 -13.95 4.09 37.45
CA ARG A 242 -12.65 4.06 38.15
C ARG A 242 -12.49 5.19 39.17
N PHE A 243 -13.00 6.38 38.87
CA PHE A 243 -12.74 7.58 39.65
C PHE A 243 -13.99 8.07 40.38
N ASP A 244 -13.90 8.12 41.72
CA ASP A 244 -14.98 8.55 42.62
C ASP A 244 -15.58 9.91 42.24
N GLN A 245 -16.84 10.14 42.64
CA GLN A 245 -17.56 11.40 42.39
C GLN A 245 -16.83 12.66 42.89
N ASN A 246 -15.95 12.51 43.89
CA ASN A 246 -15.13 13.60 44.45
C ASN A 246 -13.95 14.01 43.54
N VAL A 247 -13.53 13.17 42.58
CA VAL A 247 -12.44 13.45 41.64
C VAL A 247 -12.98 14.36 40.52
N GLN A 248 -12.48 15.58 40.41
CA GLN A 248 -12.96 16.57 39.45
C GLN A 248 -12.21 16.54 38.11
N GLU A 249 -10.90 16.31 38.15
CA GLU A 249 -10.02 16.27 36.98
C GLU A 249 -9.20 14.98 36.96
N VAL A 250 -9.01 14.40 35.78
CA VAL A 250 -8.07 13.28 35.56
C VAL A 250 -7.26 13.48 34.29
N PHE A 251 -6.21 12.69 34.15
CA PHE A 251 -5.28 12.77 33.02
C PHE A 251 -5.34 11.51 32.15
N LEU A 252 -5.25 11.70 30.84
CA LEU A 252 -5.25 10.64 29.82
C LEU A 252 -3.89 10.60 29.11
N THR A 253 -3.40 9.39 28.79
CA THR A 253 -2.25 9.24 27.89
C THR A 253 -2.64 9.64 26.46
N ALA A 254 -1.66 9.81 25.57
CA ALA A 254 -1.94 10.07 24.16
C ALA A 254 -2.70 8.92 23.45
N LYS A 255 -2.60 7.67 23.94
CA LYS A 255 -3.39 6.54 23.43
C LYS A 255 -4.85 6.65 23.88
N ASP A 256 -5.07 7.00 25.15
CA ASP A 256 -6.40 7.11 25.76
C ASP A 256 -7.16 8.38 25.32
N GLU A 257 -6.46 9.50 25.14
CA GLU A 257 -7.00 10.72 24.50
C GLU A 257 -7.55 10.39 23.11
N LYS A 258 -6.77 9.67 22.29
CA LYS A 258 -7.22 9.30 20.94
C LYS A 258 -8.37 8.29 20.98
N ARG A 259 -8.34 7.30 21.90
CA ARG A 259 -9.45 6.35 22.09
C ARG A 259 -10.76 7.07 22.40
N LEU A 260 -10.77 7.96 23.39
CA LEU A 260 -11.95 8.76 23.76
C LEU A 260 -12.50 9.54 22.56
N LEU A 261 -11.63 10.24 21.83
CA LEU A 261 -12.02 11.06 20.69
C LEU A 261 -12.58 10.20 19.55
N THR A 262 -11.95 9.07 19.21
CA THR A 262 -12.44 8.15 18.16
C THR A 262 -13.79 7.53 18.54
N GLU A 263 -13.97 7.02 19.76
CA GLU A 263 -15.27 6.50 20.21
C GLU A 263 -16.37 7.56 20.12
N THR A 264 -16.08 8.80 20.55
CA THR A 264 -17.03 9.93 20.46
C THR A 264 -17.38 10.30 19.01
N ILE A 265 -16.40 10.30 18.09
CA ILE A 265 -16.63 10.60 16.66
C ILE A 265 -17.56 9.56 16.03
N THR A 266 -17.36 8.27 16.31
CA THR A 266 -18.25 7.23 15.78
C THR A 266 -19.67 7.40 16.32
N ASN A 267 -19.83 7.71 17.62
CA ASN A 267 -21.14 7.97 18.21
C ASN A 267 -21.86 9.20 17.62
N VAL A 268 -21.12 10.24 17.21
CA VAL A 268 -21.69 11.42 16.50
C VAL A 268 -22.12 11.05 15.07
N PHE A 269 -21.35 10.21 14.37
CA PHE A 269 -21.68 9.84 12.99
C PHE A 269 -22.81 8.83 12.90
N VAL A 270 -22.85 7.81 13.76
CA VAL A 270 -23.93 6.80 13.77
C VAL A 270 -25.30 7.42 14.09
N ASP A 271 -25.35 8.50 14.86
CA ASP A 271 -26.59 9.26 15.15
C ASP A 271 -27.09 10.10 13.96
N THR A 272 -26.23 10.43 12.97
CA THR A 272 -26.56 11.35 11.88
C THR A 272 -26.54 10.73 10.47
N PHE A 273 -25.76 9.68 10.23
CA PHE A 273 -25.42 9.17 8.90
C PHE A 273 -25.78 7.70 8.69
N GLU A 274 -26.05 7.32 7.45
CA GLU A 274 -26.44 5.95 7.09
C GLU A 274 -25.22 5.04 6.88
N ASP A 275 -25.40 3.72 6.97
CA ASP A 275 -24.37 2.70 6.74
C ASP A 275 -23.61 2.83 5.40
N SER A 276 -24.24 3.50 4.42
CA SER A 276 -23.71 3.80 3.09
C SER A 276 -23.02 5.16 2.98
N ASP A 277 -23.08 6.05 3.98
CA ASP A 277 -22.53 7.39 3.94
C ASP A 277 -21.04 7.43 4.33
N VAL A 278 -20.18 7.79 3.38
CA VAL A 278 -18.74 7.96 3.61
C VAL A 278 -18.46 9.42 3.96
N ILE A 279 -18.06 9.68 5.20
CA ILE A 279 -17.64 11.02 5.65
C ILE A 279 -16.32 11.40 4.98
N SER A 280 -16.15 12.67 4.59
CA SER A 280 -14.88 13.11 4.01
C SER A 280 -13.80 13.31 5.09
N PRO A 281 -12.53 12.92 4.86
CA PRO A 281 -11.45 13.02 5.85
C PRO A 281 -11.27 14.43 6.44
N ASN A 282 -11.51 15.47 5.63
CA ASN A 282 -11.45 16.86 6.08
C ASN A 282 -12.54 17.23 7.10
N SER A 283 -13.76 16.71 6.93
CA SER A 283 -14.83 16.91 7.93
C SER A 283 -14.61 16.03 9.16
N GLU A 284 -14.13 14.80 9.00
CA GLU A 284 -13.72 13.95 10.13
C GLU A 284 -12.65 14.62 11.00
N LEU A 285 -11.62 15.20 10.38
CA LEU A 285 -10.58 15.98 11.06
C LEU A 285 -11.12 17.26 11.72
N GLN A 286 -12.17 17.89 11.16
CA GLN A 286 -12.85 19.02 11.80
C GLN A 286 -13.62 18.58 13.06
N VAL A 287 -14.33 17.45 13.02
CA VAL A 287 -15.03 16.88 14.18
C VAL A 287 -14.02 16.48 15.26
N TYR A 288 -12.92 15.82 14.88
CA TYR A 288 -11.83 15.45 15.79
C TYR A 288 -11.23 16.67 16.51
N ASN A 289 -10.89 17.73 15.77
CA ASN A 289 -10.31 18.93 16.37
C ASN A 289 -11.31 19.71 17.25
N LEU A 290 -12.60 19.72 16.89
CA LEU A 290 -13.64 20.33 17.72
C LEU A 290 -13.80 19.56 19.04
N LEU A 291 -13.99 18.24 18.98
CA LEU A 291 -14.09 17.38 20.17
C LEU A 291 -12.85 17.47 21.06
N LYS A 292 -11.65 17.49 20.46
CA LYS A 292 -10.39 17.66 21.17
C LYS A 292 -10.34 18.96 21.97
N ASN A 293 -10.84 20.05 21.40
CA ASN A 293 -10.92 21.36 22.09
C ASN A 293 -12.05 21.42 23.14
N LEU A 294 -13.11 20.61 23.01
CA LEU A 294 -14.23 20.55 23.95
C LEU A 294 -13.97 19.64 25.16
N LEU A 295 -13.17 18.58 24.99
CA LEU A 295 -12.96 17.54 26.02
C LEU A 295 -11.59 17.61 26.69
N ILE A 296 -10.54 18.10 26.01
CA ILE A 296 -9.17 18.14 26.55
C ILE A 296 -8.84 19.57 27.00
N SER A 297 -9.15 19.87 28.26
CA SER A 297 -9.13 21.22 28.83
C SER A 297 -7.74 21.85 28.92
N SER A 298 -6.68 21.03 29.08
CA SER A 298 -5.28 21.46 29.06
C SER A 298 -4.34 20.28 28.85
N ARG A 299 -3.02 20.53 28.83
CA ARG A 299 -1.99 19.48 28.88
C ARG A 299 -1.07 19.66 30.08
N ALA A 300 -0.67 18.54 30.66
CA ALA A 300 0.38 18.46 31.68
C ALA A 300 1.57 17.65 31.14
N VAL A 301 2.75 17.86 31.71
CA VAL A 301 3.93 17.02 31.46
C VAL A 301 4.42 16.49 32.81
N ILE A 302 4.29 15.19 33.04
CA ILE A 302 4.90 14.59 34.23
C ILE A 302 6.39 14.43 33.94
N LYS A 303 7.23 15.01 34.80
CA LYS A 303 8.69 14.83 34.80
C LYS A 303 9.14 14.07 36.05
N GLU A 304 8.98 14.68 37.23
CA GLU A 304 9.38 14.08 38.53
C GLU A 304 8.40 14.41 39.68
N GLN A 305 7.17 14.85 39.39
CA GLN A 305 6.23 15.25 40.46
C GLN A 305 5.62 14.05 41.20
N SER A 306 5.37 14.27 42.49
CA SER A 306 5.04 13.27 43.52
C SER A 306 4.02 12.20 43.12
N ASP A 307 4.22 10.99 43.65
CA ASP A 307 3.38 9.76 43.54
C ASP A 307 1.89 10.01 43.26
N LYS A 308 1.24 10.89 44.03
CA LYS A 308 -0.18 11.30 43.90
C LYS A 308 -0.60 11.73 42.49
N MET A 309 0.32 12.28 41.70
CA MET A 309 0.05 12.71 40.32
C MET A 309 -0.19 11.51 39.40
N TRP A 310 0.56 10.42 39.58
CA TRP A 310 0.41 9.17 38.82
C TRP A 310 -0.91 8.46 39.12
N ASP A 311 -1.44 8.62 40.33
CA ASP A 311 -2.76 8.13 40.75
C ASP A 311 -3.92 8.90 40.09
N SER A 312 -3.66 10.12 39.62
CA SER A 312 -4.63 10.98 38.92
C SER A 312 -4.69 10.74 37.41
N VAL A 313 -3.88 9.80 36.88
CA VAL A 313 -3.84 9.42 35.46
C VAL A 313 -4.59 8.09 35.28
N PHE A 314 -5.33 7.94 34.17
CA PHE A 314 -5.92 6.67 33.80
C PHE A 314 -4.87 5.70 33.25
N TRP A 315 -4.88 4.44 33.72
CA TRP A 315 -3.94 3.39 33.32
C TRP A 315 -4.68 2.08 33.04
N ASN A 316 -4.85 1.72 31.77
CA ASN A 316 -5.69 0.56 31.39
C ASN A 316 -5.17 -0.78 31.94
N GLU A 317 -3.85 -0.90 32.16
CA GLU A 317 -3.25 -1.96 32.98
C GLU A 317 -2.18 -1.37 33.91
N ASP A 318 -2.03 -1.97 35.10
CA ASP A 318 -1.13 -1.49 36.14
C ASP A 318 0.38 -1.67 35.82
N ASN A 319 0.69 -2.61 34.91
CA ASN A 319 2.06 -2.94 34.50
C ASN A 319 2.72 -1.86 33.62
N TYR A 320 1.91 -1.04 32.93
CA TYR A 320 2.38 0.05 32.07
C TYR A 320 2.65 1.37 32.82
N ARG A 321 2.45 1.44 34.16
CA ARG A 321 2.68 2.66 34.95
C ARG A 321 4.18 2.96 35.08
N PRO A 322 4.71 4.07 34.53
CA PRO A 322 6.16 4.29 34.43
C PRO A 322 6.90 4.38 35.77
N ASP A 323 6.26 4.87 36.82
CA ASP A 323 6.77 4.87 38.19
C ASP A 323 6.88 3.45 38.77
N LYS A 324 5.87 2.59 38.55
CA LYS A 324 5.90 1.17 38.93
C LYS A 324 6.97 0.42 38.12
N THR A 325 7.08 0.68 36.82
CA THR A 325 8.10 0.08 35.95
C THR A 325 9.52 0.47 36.41
N THR A 326 9.78 1.76 36.64
CA THR A 326 11.09 2.26 37.08
C THR A 326 11.47 1.80 38.48
N LYS A 327 10.51 1.77 39.42
CA LYS A 327 10.73 1.16 40.75
C LYS A 327 11.20 -0.29 40.62
N THR A 328 10.49 -1.09 39.82
CA THR A 328 10.81 -2.50 39.59
C THR A 328 12.19 -2.70 38.95
N LEU A 329 12.52 -1.91 37.91
CA LEU A 329 13.83 -1.95 37.26
C LEU A 329 14.97 -1.52 38.20
N ASN A 330 14.74 -0.50 39.05
CA ASN A 330 15.72 -0.06 40.05
C ASN A 330 15.89 -1.07 41.19
N GLU A 331 14.83 -1.78 41.60
CA GLU A 331 14.90 -2.88 42.57
C GLU A 331 15.65 -4.10 41.99
N MET A 332 15.51 -4.39 40.69
CA MET A 332 16.35 -5.37 39.99
C MET A 332 17.81 -4.92 39.96
N MET A 333 18.07 -3.66 39.56
CA MET A 333 19.43 -3.11 39.43
C MET A 333 20.22 -3.19 40.74
N LYS A 334 19.58 -2.89 41.88
CA LYS A 334 20.17 -2.99 43.23
C LYS A 334 20.59 -4.42 43.62
N LYS A 335 20.08 -5.46 42.97
CA LYS A 335 20.37 -6.88 43.25
C LYS A 335 21.40 -7.50 42.28
N LEU A 336 21.73 -6.80 41.20
CA LEU A 336 22.75 -7.22 40.24
C LEU A 336 24.17 -6.85 40.74
N ASN A 337 25.18 -7.59 40.26
CA ASN A 337 26.59 -7.22 40.47
C ASN A 337 27.03 -6.14 39.44
N LYS A 338 28.14 -5.44 39.69
CA LYS A 338 28.60 -4.31 38.85
C LYS A 338 28.74 -4.63 37.35
N ASP A 339 29.16 -5.84 36.99
CA ASP A 339 29.27 -6.27 35.58
C ASP A 339 27.89 -6.50 34.95
N SER A 340 26.98 -7.18 35.66
CA SER A 340 25.59 -7.33 35.24
C SER A 340 24.82 -6.01 35.18
N GLN A 341 25.05 -5.09 36.13
CA GLN A 341 24.48 -3.73 36.13
C GLN A 341 24.91 -2.96 34.88
N LYS A 342 26.22 -2.91 34.60
CA LYS A 342 26.78 -2.25 33.41
C LYS A 342 26.22 -2.86 32.12
N LYS A 343 26.15 -4.18 32.01
CA LYS A 343 25.57 -4.87 30.84
C LYS A 343 24.07 -4.58 30.68
N MET A 344 23.33 -4.40 31.78
CA MET A 344 21.93 -3.99 31.74
C MET A 344 21.80 -2.55 31.21
N THR A 345 22.54 -1.57 31.74
CA THR A 345 22.47 -0.18 31.23
C THR A 345 22.91 -0.06 29.76
N GLU A 346 24.02 -0.71 29.39
CA GLU A 346 24.50 -0.75 28.01
C GLU A 346 23.49 -1.41 27.06
N SER A 347 22.80 -2.48 27.51
CA SER A 347 21.73 -3.13 26.75
C SER A 347 20.37 -2.40 26.79
N PHE A 348 20.23 -1.38 27.64
CA PHE A 348 19.05 -0.51 27.67
C PHE A 348 19.21 0.66 26.70
N GLN A 349 20.39 1.30 26.70
CA GLN A 349 20.70 2.46 25.87
C GLN A 349 20.95 2.12 24.39
N ASN A 350 21.37 0.88 24.07
CA ASN A 350 21.60 0.46 22.68
C ASN A 350 20.28 0.12 21.94
N ASN A 351 19.73 1.08 21.20
CA ASN A 351 18.52 0.94 20.37
C ASN A 351 18.67 0.10 19.09
N ASN A 352 19.75 -0.65 18.90
CA ASN A 352 19.92 -1.51 17.74
C ASN A 352 18.93 -2.69 17.78
N LYS A 353 18.12 -2.85 16.73
CA LYS A 353 17.18 -3.98 16.60
C LYS A 353 17.90 -5.31 16.83
N VAL A 354 17.52 -6.00 17.89
CA VAL A 354 18.12 -7.28 18.29
C VAL A 354 17.73 -8.37 17.29
N SER A 355 18.65 -8.66 16.36
CA SER A 355 18.63 -9.92 15.62
C SER A 355 18.85 -11.10 16.58
N GLY A 356 18.43 -12.31 16.19
CA GLY A 356 18.19 -13.44 17.10
C GLY A 356 19.31 -13.78 18.09
N GLY A 357 20.58 -13.52 17.75
CA GLY A 357 21.74 -13.76 18.63
C GLY A 357 21.80 -12.89 19.90
N GLY A 358 21.08 -11.76 19.98
CA GLY A 358 21.11 -10.90 21.16
C GLY A 358 20.19 -11.34 22.31
N LYS A 359 19.06 -12.02 22.02
CA LYS A 359 18.14 -12.54 23.07
C LYS A 359 18.85 -13.48 24.04
N ALA A 360 19.73 -14.34 23.51
CA ALA A 360 20.56 -15.24 24.31
C ALA A 360 21.50 -14.51 25.29
N LYS A 361 21.92 -13.26 24.99
CA LYS A 361 22.78 -12.47 25.88
C LYS A 361 22.01 -11.84 27.04
N PHE A 362 20.79 -11.33 26.83
CA PHE A 362 19.99 -10.76 27.92
C PHE A 362 19.57 -11.84 28.93
N LEU A 363 18.99 -12.95 28.45
CA LEU A 363 18.68 -14.11 29.30
C LEU A 363 19.93 -14.68 30.00
N GLY A 364 21.11 -14.52 29.39
CA GLY A 364 22.41 -14.84 29.98
C GLY A 364 22.87 -13.94 31.14
N LEU A 365 22.28 -12.76 31.34
CA LEU A 365 22.58 -11.90 32.51
C LEU A 365 22.00 -12.47 33.81
N PHE A 366 20.91 -13.22 33.71
CA PHE A 366 20.12 -13.71 34.86
C PHE A 366 20.33 -15.21 35.13
N SER A 367 21.13 -15.89 34.32
CA SER A 367 21.38 -17.34 34.42
C SER A 367 22.20 -17.76 35.65
N ALA A 368 22.94 -16.83 36.27
CA ALA A 368 24.04 -17.14 37.18
C ALA A 368 23.66 -17.37 38.67
N LYS A 369 22.40 -17.16 39.10
CA LYS A 369 21.98 -17.37 40.50
C LYS A 369 20.56 -17.90 40.66
N ALA A 370 20.41 -19.03 41.35
CA ALA A 370 19.12 -19.62 41.74
C ALA A 370 18.21 -18.67 42.56
N ASN A 371 18.81 -17.73 43.33
CA ASN A 371 18.04 -16.70 44.05
C ASN A 371 17.21 -15.82 43.11
N PHE A 372 17.68 -15.55 41.88
CA PHE A 372 17.00 -14.61 40.99
C PHE A 372 15.62 -15.12 40.54
N ASN A 373 15.48 -16.40 40.17
CA ASN A 373 14.18 -17.00 39.85
C ASN A 373 13.19 -16.93 41.04
N LYS A 374 13.70 -17.11 42.26
CA LYS A 374 12.91 -17.05 43.50
C LYS A 374 12.50 -15.60 43.87
N GLU A 375 13.15 -14.61 43.29
CA GLU A 375 12.81 -13.18 43.45
C GLU A 375 12.05 -12.59 42.26
N SER A 376 12.23 -13.06 41.02
CA SER A 376 11.38 -12.68 39.89
C SER A 376 9.92 -13.08 40.15
N SER A 377 9.72 -14.27 40.75
CA SER A 377 8.43 -14.75 41.24
C SER A 377 7.81 -13.83 42.31
N ARG A 378 8.63 -13.14 43.12
CA ARG A 378 8.17 -12.15 44.12
C ARG A 378 7.84 -10.79 43.50
N LEU A 379 8.36 -10.52 42.31
CA LEU A 379 8.06 -9.34 41.49
C LEU A 379 6.97 -9.62 40.44
N GLY A 380 6.28 -10.76 40.53
CA GLY A 380 5.15 -11.13 39.66
C GLY A 380 5.50 -11.83 38.34
N PHE A 381 6.78 -12.07 38.04
CA PHE A 381 7.20 -12.70 36.78
C PHE A 381 7.13 -14.22 36.84
N THR A 382 6.22 -14.79 36.04
CA THR A 382 5.96 -16.24 35.92
C THR A 382 6.98 -17.00 35.09
N SER A 383 7.59 -16.36 34.09
CA SER A 383 8.62 -16.94 33.21
C SER A 383 9.80 -15.98 32.98
N LYS A 384 10.84 -16.44 32.28
CA LYS A 384 11.95 -15.57 31.86
C LYS A 384 11.57 -14.70 30.67
N GLU A 385 10.65 -15.22 29.88
CA GLU A 385 10.06 -14.62 28.70
C GLU A 385 9.18 -13.41 29.09
N ASP A 386 8.44 -13.51 30.20
CA ASP A 386 7.72 -12.38 30.81
C ASP A 386 8.66 -11.26 31.27
N LEU A 387 9.81 -11.62 31.84
CA LEU A 387 10.81 -10.66 32.30
C LEU A 387 11.54 -9.96 31.14
N GLU A 388 11.93 -10.70 30.10
CA GLU A 388 12.46 -10.16 28.84
C GLU A 388 11.42 -9.23 28.19
N LYS A 389 10.16 -9.66 28.10
CA LYS A 389 9.06 -8.87 27.56
C LYS A 389 8.86 -7.57 28.34
N PHE A 390 8.74 -7.63 29.66
CA PHE A 390 8.67 -6.44 30.53
C PHE A 390 9.87 -5.51 30.34
N TYR A 391 11.08 -6.06 30.26
CA TYR A 391 12.29 -5.26 30.05
C TYR A 391 12.31 -4.55 28.70
N GLN A 392 11.91 -5.20 27.60
CA GLN A 392 11.85 -4.55 26.29
C GLN A 392 10.66 -3.57 26.19
N GLU A 393 9.46 -3.93 26.67
CA GLU A 393 8.29 -3.02 26.70
C GLU A 393 8.55 -1.79 27.58
N SER A 394 9.34 -1.91 28.66
CA SER A 394 9.71 -0.76 29.50
C SER A 394 10.49 0.34 28.76
N LYS A 395 11.20 0.01 27.67
CA LYS A 395 12.01 0.97 26.91
C LYS A 395 11.21 2.05 26.20
N ASP A 396 9.90 1.86 26.02
CA ASP A 396 9.05 2.88 25.40
C ASP A 396 8.84 4.07 26.35
N HIS A 397 8.64 3.82 27.64
CA HIS A 397 8.28 4.83 28.66
C HIS A 397 9.31 5.06 29.78
N VAL A 398 10.41 4.31 29.82
CA VAL A 398 11.51 4.45 30.80
C VAL A 398 12.82 4.82 30.11
N GLU A 399 13.64 5.64 30.75
CA GLU A 399 15.03 5.92 30.34
C GLU A 399 16.03 5.77 31.51
N TRP A 400 17.32 5.78 31.19
CA TRP A 400 18.41 5.72 32.17
C TRP A 400 19.10 7.08 32.25
N ASP A 401 19.02 7.75 33.39
CA ASP A 401 19.52 9.14 33.56
C ASP A 401 21.05 9.24 33.73
N GLY A 402 21.69 8.12 34.07
CA GLY A 402 23.11 8.04 34.41
C GLY A 402 23.34 7.24 35.70
N GLU A 403 22.42 7.33 36.66
CA GLU A 403 22.48 6.72 37.99
C GLU A 403 21.38 5.68 38.23
N LYS A 404 20.19 5.90 37.66
CA LYS A 404 18.96 5.12 37.90
C LYS A 404 18.07 5.09 36.64
N PHE A 405 17.07 4.21 36.66
CA PHE A 405 15.96 4.27 35.72
C PHE A 405 14.95 5.33 36.16
N VAL A 406 14.51 6.18 35.22
CA VAL A 406 13.50 7.24 35.44
C VAL A 406 12.37 7.19 34.39
N PRO A 407 11.15 7.64 34.73
CA PRO A 407 10.09 7.83 33.75
C PRO A 407 10.51 8.83 32.68
N LYS A 408 10.24 8.53 31.41
CA LYS A 408 10.37 9.55 30.34
C LYS A 408 9.32 10.65 30.54
N PRO A 409 9.62 11.91 30.18
CA PRO A 409 8.65 13.00 30.23
C PRO A 409 7.38 12.73 29.42
N LEU A 410 6.27 12.42 30.09
CA LEU A 410 5.02 12.03 29.46
C LEU A 410 4.06 13.23 29.36
N GLN A 411 3.63 13.55 28.13
CA GLN A 411 2.55 14.51 27.91
C GLN A 411 1.19 13.84 28.11
N LEU A 412 0.33 14.48 28.91
CA LEU A 412 -1.01 13.99 29.23
C LEU A 412 -2.06 15.04 28.88
N GLY A 413 -3.19 14.61 28.33
CA GLY A 413 -4.39 15.44 28.18
C GLY A 413 -5.18 15.48 29.47
N ARG A 414 -5.61 16.65 29.93
CA ARG A 414 -6.47 16.80 31.11
C ARG A 414 -7.94 16.79 30.70
N ILE A 415 -8.78 16.03 31.41
CA ILE A 415 -10.23 15.98 31.21
C ILE A 415 -10.98 16.26 32.51
N ASN A 416 -12.14 16.92 32.40
CA ASN A 416 -13.00 17.30 33.52
C ASN A 416 -14.10 16.22 33.71
N LEU A 417 -14.03 15.47 34.82
CA LEU A 417 -15.03 14.46 35.15
C LEU A 417 -16.35 15.04 35.66
N VAL A 418 -16.37 16.27 36.18
CA VAL A 418 -17.63 16.94 36.55
C VAL A 418 -18.46 17.19 35.30
N GLN A 419 -17.81 17.63 34.21
CA GLN A 419 -18.44 17.81 32.90
C GLN A 419 -19.00 16.48 32.35
N LEU A 420 -18.24 15.38 32.41
CA LEU A 420 -18.73 14.07 31.95
C LEU A 420 -19.85 13.45 32.80
N ARG A 421 -20.07 13.94 34.02
CA ARG A 421 -21.16 13.48 34.92
C ARG A 421 -22.44 14.30 34.79
N ASP A 422 -22.35 15.53 34.29
CA ASP A 422 -23.49 16.43 34.09
C ASP A 422 -23.91 16.46 32.62
N THR A 423 -25.07 15.87 32.33
CA THR A 423 -25.69 15.83 31.00
C THR A 423 -26.26 17.18 30.52
N GLN A 424 -25.98 18.29 31.21
CA GLN A 424 -26.27 19.65 30.74
C GLN A 424 -24.99 20.50 30.55
N SER A 425 -23.82 19.97 30.89
CA SER A 425 -22.56 20.74 30.94
C SER A 425 -21.97 21.11 29.58
N LEU A 426 -22.14 20.26 28.56
CA LEU A 426 -21.64 20.46 27.20
C LEU A 426 -22.79 20.88 26.28
N LYS A 427 -22.72 22.12 25.80
CA LYS A 427 -23.72 22.71 24.88
C LYS A 427 -23.69 22.00 23.53
N ASP A 428 -24.86 21.86 22.89
CA ASP A 428 -25.00 21.42 21.50
C ASP A 428 -24.08 22.20 20.55
N HIS A 429 -23.14 21.51 19.88
CA HIS A 429 -22.33 22.09 18.82
C HIS A 429 -22.80 21.60 17.46
N LYS A 430 -23.53 22.45 16.73
CA LYS A 430 -23.94 22.19 15.35
C LYS A 430 -22.77 22.38 14.39
N MET A 431 -22.56 21.45 13.47
CA MET A 431 -21.54 21.57 12.44
C MET A 431 -21.96 20.98 11.09
N SER A 432 -21.31 21.43 10.02
CA SER A 432 -21.61 21.07 8.65
C SER A 432 -20.59 20.03 8.17
N VAL A 433 -21.04 18.79 7.94
CA VAL A 433 -20.19 17.65 7.59
C VAL A 433 -20.41 17.25 6.14
N ARG A 434 -19.31 17.19 5.38
CA ARG A 434 -19.29 16.79 3.97
C ARG A 434 -19.09 15.28 3.85
N TYR A 435 -19.94 14.63 3.07
CA TYR A 435 -20.04 13.18 2.94
C TYR A 435 -20.37 12.75 1.50
N SER A 436 -20.37 11.44 1.23
CA SER A 436 -20.79 10.84 -0.03
C SER A 436 -21.39 9.45 0.19
N THR A 437 -22.66 9.27 -0.13
CA THR A 437 -23.37 7.99 -0.08
C THR A 437 -22.85 7.03 -1.15
N ALA A 438 -22.66 5.75 -0.82
CA ALA A 438 -22.25 4.73 -1.78
C ALA A 438 -23.35 4.35 -2.80
N VAL A 439 -22.94 3.82 -3.94
CA VAL A 439 -23.82 3.26 -4.99
C VAL A 439 -24.12 1.78 -4.74
N LEU A 440 -23.15 1.06 -4.18
CA LEU A 440 -23.23 -0.35 -3.81
C LEU A 440 -22.48 -0.56 -2.49
N SER A 441 -23.01 -1.44 -1.65
CA SER A 441 -22.37 -1.94 -0.43
C SER A 441 -22.27 -3.46 -0.53
N THR A 442 -21.06 -3.99 -0.40
CA THR A 442 -20.80 -5.44 -0.41
C THR A 442 -20.17 -5.84 0.94
N PRO A 443 -20.67 -6.86 1.66
CA PRO A 443 -19.96 -7.39 2.83
C PRO A 443 -18.61 -8.01 2.42
N ILE A 444 -17.61 -8.02 3.32
CA ILE A 444 -16.44 -8.86 3.07
C ILE A 444 -16.86 -10.33 3.13
N ASN A 445 -16.51 -11.06 2.07
CA ASN A 445 -16.75 -12.49 1.96
C ASN A 445 -15.50 -13.29 2.31
N PHE A 446 -15.69 -14.52 2.80
CA PHE A 446 -14.63 -15.43 3.19
C PHE A 446 -14.79 -16.75 2.45
N VAL A 447 -13.69 -17.33 1.98
CA VAL A 447 -13.68 -18.75 1.60
C VAL A 447 -13.89 -19.54 2.89
N GLN A 448 -15.12 -19.98 3.15
CA GLN A 448 -15.33 -21.01 4.14
C GLN A 448 -14.81 -22.31 3.55
N ASN A 449 -13.70 -22.80 4.11
CA ASN A 449 -13.54 -24.25 4.27
C ASN A 449 -14.60 -24.70 5.29
N VAL A 450 -15.86 -24.76 4.86
CA VAL A 450 -16.78 -25.77 5.38
C VAL A 450 -16.09 -27.11 5.12
N GLU A 451 -16.24 -28.08 6.00
CA GLU A 451 -15.92 -29.47 5.64
C GLU A 451 -16.80 -29.84 4.45
N LEU A 452 -16.25 -29.75 3.25
CA LEU A 452 -16.92 -30.17 2.03
C LEU A 452 -17.34 -31.60 2.25
N THR A 453 -18.63 -31.89 2.08
CA THR A 453 -19.09 -33.26 2.29
C THR A 453 -18.33 -34.14 1.31
N VAL A 454 -17.99 -35.37 1.70
CA VAL A 454 -17.15 -36.26 0.84
C VAL A 454 -17.78 -36.42 -0.56
N THR A 455 -19.11 -36.26 -0.67
CA THR A 455 -19.88 -36.13 -1.90
C THR A 455 -19.50 -34.93 -2.80
N ASP A 456 -19.23 -33.76 -2.24
CA ASP A 456 -18.88 -32.54 -3.00
C ASP A 456 -17.42 -32.58 -3.46
N GLU A 457 -16.49 -33.01 -2.59
CA GLU A 457 -15.10 -33.29 -3.02
C GLU A 457 -15.08 -34.38 -4.09
N TRP A 458 -15.85 -35.45 -3.92
CA TRP A 458 -15.96 -36.52 -4.93
C TRP A 458 -16.54 -36.02 -6.25
N GLN A 459 -17.52 -35.12 -6.27
CA GLN A 459 -18.02 -34.53 -7.52
C GLN A 459 -16.97 -33.61 -8.16
N ASN A 460 -16.27 -32.78 -7.38
CA ASN A 460 -15.25 -31.88 -7.91
C ASN A 460 -14.04 -32.67 -8.46
N ILE A 461 -13.55 -33.67 -7.72
CA ILE A 461 -12.51 -34.63 -8.15
C ILE A 461 -12.97 -35.43 -9.37
N LYS A 462 -14.26 -35.77 -9.48
CA LYS A 462 -14.82 -36.50 -10.63
C LYS A 462 -14.93 -35.65 -11.89
N GLU A 463 -15.22 -34.35 -11.77
CA GLU A 463 -15.15 -33.44 -12.93
C GLU A 463 -13.69 -33.13 -13.30
N GLU A 464 -12.79 -32.92 -12.32
CA GLU A 464 -11.33 -32.83 -12.57
C GLU A 464 -10.77 -34.12 -13.21
N LEU A 465 -11.26 -35.29 -12.81
CA LEU A 465 -10.90 -36.58 -13.39
C LEU A 465 -11.48 -36.76 -14.81
N LYS A 466 -12.72 -36.33 -15.07
CA LYS A 466 -13.28 -36.27 -16.44
C LYS A 466 -12.49 -35.34 -17.33
N GLU A 467 -12.10 -34.17 -16.84
CA GLU A 467 -11.27 -33.23 -17.58
C GLU A 467 -9.86 -33.80 -17.80
N THR A 468 -9.28 -34.48 -16.82
CA THR A 468 -8.02 -35.21 -16.95
C THR A 468 -8.12 -36.36 -17.96
N ILE A 469 -9.21 -37.11 -17.99
CA ILE A 469 -9.48 -38.16 -18.99
C ILE A 469 -9.62 -37.53 -20.39
N ARG A 470 -10.42 -36.47 -20.53
CA ARG A 470 -10.57 -35.73 -21.80
C ARG A 470 -9.25 -35.14 -22.29
N ASN A 471 -8.40 -34.66 -21.38
CA ASN A 471 -7.06 -34.18 -21.69
C ASN A 471 -6.10 -35.33 -22.01
N MET A 472 -6.23 -36.51 -21.41
CA MET A 472 -5.53 -37.73 -21.84
C MET A 472 -6.00 -38.24 -23.21
N GLU A 473 -7.30 -38.12 -23.55
CA GLU A 473 -7.82 -38.46 -24.87
C GLU A 473 -7.31 -37.47 -25.94
N ASN A 474 -7.30 -36.18 -25.63
CA ASN A 474 -6.69 -35.15 -26.46
C ASN A 474 -5.19 -35.41 -26.63
N LEU A 475 -4.42 -35.61 -25.55
CA LEU A 475 -2.99 -35.93 -25.60
C LEU A 475 -2.71 -37.25 -26.33
N LYS A 476 -3.58 -38.25 -26.24
CA LYS A 476 -3.46 -39.52 -26.99
C LYS A 476 -3.75 -39.31 -28.48
N LYS A 477 -4.68 -38.41 -28.82
CA LYS A 477 -4.93 -38.00 -30.21
C LYS A 477 -3.75 -37.22 -30.77
N GLU A 478 -3.28 -36.21 -30.04
CA GLU A 478 -2.07 -35.43 -30.36
C GLU A 478 -0.83 -36.32 -30.45
N LEU A 479 -0.69 -37.34 -29.60
CA LEU A 479 0.39 -38.32 -29.67
C LEU A 479 0.26 -39.22 -30.91
N ASN A 480 -0.94 -39.66 -31.27
CA ASN A 480 -1.18 -40.42 -32.51
C ASN A 480 -0.90 -39.56 -33.76
N ASP A 481 -1.37 -38.32 -33.78
CA ASP A 481 -1.11 -37.35 -34.84
C ASP A 481 0.39 -36.99 -34.89
N THR A 482 1.06 -36.89 -33.74
CA THR A 482 2.53 -36.69 -33.63
C THR A 482 3.32 -37.93 -34.07
N ASN A 483 2.83 -39.14 -33.81
CA ASN A 483 3.46 -40.38 -34.26
C ASN A 483 3.30 -40.56 -35.78
N ARG A 484 2.12 -40.24 -36.33
CA ARG A 484 1.88 -40.14 -37.78
C ARG A 484 2.72 -39.05 -38.42
N ASN A 485 2.89 -37.91 -37.75
CA ASN A 485 3.81 -36.85 -38.18
C ASN A 485 5.27 -37.27 -38.06
N MET A 486 5.67 -38.10 -37.09
CA MET A 486 7.02 -38.71 -37.06
C MET A 486 7.22 -39.71 -38.17
N GLU A 487 6.18 -40.46 -38.56
CA GLU A 487 6.24 -41.40 -39.69
C GLU A 487 6.33 -40.66 -41.03
N ASN A 488 5.60 -39.54 -41.19
CA ASN A 488 5.76 -38.60 -42.29
C ASN A 488 7.16 -37.95 -42.28
N MET A 489 7.59 -37.36 -41.16
CA MET A 489 8.91 -36.74 -40.99
C MET A 489 10.04 -37.74 -41.21
N LYS A 490 9.86 -39.04 -40.93
CA LYS A 490 10.86 -40.08 -41.22
C LYS A 490 11.00 -40.33 -42.72
N ASN A 491 9.93 -40.18 -43.49
CA ASN A 491 9.99 -40.21 -44.95
C ASN A 491 10.59 -38.91 -45.50
N GLU A 492 10.21 -37.74 -44.95
CA GLU A 492 10.80 -36.44 -45.30
C GLU A 492 12.28 -36.34 -44.91
N LEU A 493 12.74 -36.95 -43.81
CA LEU A 493 14.13 -36.92 -43.35
C LEU A 493 15.06 -37.61 -44.36
N ASN A 494 14.59 -38.67 -45.02
CA ASN A 494 15.31 -39.34 -46.11
C ASN A 494 15.45 -38.46 -47.37
N GLU A 495 14.66 -37.38 -47.51
CA GLU A 495 14.87 -36.34 -48.53
C GLU A 495 15.68 -35.15 -47.98
N ILE A 496 15.45 -34.76 -46.72
CA ILE A 496 16.08 -33.60 -46.07
C ILE A 496 17.58 -33.81 -45.80
N GLU A 497 18.06 -35.05 -45.62
CA GLU A 497 19.51 -35.35 -45.55
C GLU A 497 20.30 -34.84 -46.77
N ARG A 498 19.64 -34.46 -47.88
CA ARG A 498 20.28 -33.82 -49.04
C ARG A 498 20.35 -32.29 -49.01
N THR A 499 19.69 -31.57 -48.10
CA THR A 499 19.64 -30.08 -48.19
C THR A 499 19.72 -29.29 -46.87
N SER A 500 20.85 -28.60 -46.72
CA SER A 500 21.10 -27.42 -45.86
C SER A 500 21.02 -27.57 -44.33
N ALA A 501 22.18 -27.46 -43.67
CA ALA A 501 22.30 -27.32 -42.22
C ALA A 501 21.97 -25.89 -41.73
N ILE A 502 21.49 -25.80 -40.49
CA ILE A 502 21.47 -24.53 -39.73
C ILE A 502 22.92 -24.18 -39.36
N VAL A 503 23.32 -22.92 -39.57
CA VAL A 503 24.69 -22.45 -39.32
C VAL A 503 24.67 -21.45 -38.16
N ASP A 504 25.41 -21.77 -37.09
CA ASP A 504 25.74 -20.79 -36.05
C ASP A 504 26.66 -19.71 -36.62
N ILE A 505 26.33 -18.45 -36.34
CA ILE A 505 27.09 -17.27 -36.79
C ILE A 505 28.04 -16.73 -35.73
N GLY A 506 28.00 -17.26 -34.49
CA GLY A 506 28.94 -16.94 -33.41
C GLY A 506 28.95 -15.48 -32.91
N ARG A 507 27.98 -14.66 -33.31
CA ARG A 507 27.92 -13.21 -33.07
C ARG A 507 26.48 -12.69 -33.06
N MET A 508 26.24 -11.49 -32.53
CA MET A 508 24.92 -10.85 -32.65
C MET A 508 24.58 -10.56 -34.13
N PRO A 509 23.32 -10.75 -34.57
CA PRO A 509 22.94 -10.46 -35.95
C PRO A 509 23.15 -8.99 -36.31
N THR A 510 23.83 -8.74 -37.44
CA THR A 510 24.07 -7.40 -38.00
C THR A 510 23.15 -7.07 -39.18
N SER A 511 22.26 -7.99 -39.55
CA SER A 511 21.38 -7.86 -40.71
C SER A 511 20.21 -8.86 -40.65
N CYS A 512 19.20 -8.62 -41.49
CA CYS A 512 18.17 -9.61 -41.79
C CYS A 512 18.75 -10.88 -42.45
N ALA A 513 19.87 -10.79 -43.18
CA ALA A 513 20.52 -11.96 -43.76
C ALA A 513 21.14 -12.87 -42.68
N ASP A 514 21.74 -12.28 -41.63
CA ASP A 514 22.20 -13.01 -40.44
C ASP A 514 21.02 -13.68 -39.71
N LEU A 515 19.94 -12.92 -39.48
CA LEU A 515 18.71 -13.44 -38.85
C LEU A 515 18.13 -14.62 -39.63
N GLN A 516 18.10 -14.55 -40.97
CA GLN A 516 17.61 -15.63 -41.82
C GLN A 516 18.50 -16.89 -41.77
N ARG A 517 19.83 -16.72 -41.68
CA ARG A 517 20.79 -17.83 -41.55
C ARG A 517 20.64 -18.60 -40.24
N ILE A 518 20.36 -17.91 -39.12
CA ILE A 518 20.02 -18.55 -37.84
C ILE A 518 18.55 -19.01 -37.74
N GLY A 519 17.83 -19.08 -38.86
CA GLY A 519 16.52 -19.72 -38.96
C GLY A 519 15.29 -18.82 -38.85
N ASN A 520 15.42 -17.49 -38.81
CA ASN A 520 14.25 -16.61 -38.82
C ASN A 520 13.56 -16.64 -40.20
N LYS A 521 12.28 -17.02 -40.21
CA LYS A 521 11.45 -17.17 -41.42
C LYS A 521 10.16 -16.34 -41.42
N LYS A 522 9.86 -15.60 -40.33
CA LYS A 522 8.66 -14.76 -40.19
C LYS A 522 9.00 -13.28 -40.35
N ASN A 523 8.31 -12.58 -41.25
CA ASN A 523 8.46 -11.13 -41.44
C ASN A 523 8.13 -10.38 -40.14
N GLY A 524 8.80 -9.24 -39.90
CA GLY A 524 8.54 -8.42 -38.72
C GLY A 524 9.68 -7.45 -38.39
N PHE A 525 9.57 -6.82 -37.22
CA PHE A 525 10.60 -5.93 -36.67
C PHE A 525 11.58 -6.72 -35.80
N PHE A 526 12.87 -6.48 -35.99
CA PHE A 526 13.96 -7.14 -35.27
C PHE A 526 15.00 -6.11 -34.82
N SER A 527 15.60 -6.35 -33.65
CA SER A 527 16.79 -5.62 -33.22
C SER A 527 18.05 -6.29 -33.79
N ILE A 528 18.92 -5.50 -34.41
CA ILE A 528 20.23 -5.91 -34.92
C ILE A 528 21.32 -5.01 -34.35
N MET A 529 22.56 -5.49 -34.33
CA MET A 529 23.71 -4.64 -34.05
C MET A 529 24.04 -3.79 -35.29
N GLY A 530 23.97 -2.47 -35.16
CA GLY A 530 24.45 -1.51 -36.15
C GLY A 530 25.87 -1.04 -35.85
N GLN A 531 26.24 0.15 -36.35
CA GLN A 531 27.50 0.80 -35.96
C GLN A 531 27.42 1.29 -34.51
N ASN A 532 28.03 0.54 -33.60
CA ASN A 532 28.15 0.76 -32.15
C ASN A 532 26.82 0.93 -31.38
N LYS A 533 25.68 0.64 -32.02
CA LYS A 533 24.33 0.90 -31.49
C LYS A 533 23.34 -0.15 -31.98
N ILE A 534 22.38 -0.49 -31.13
CA ILE A 534 21.27 -1.37 -31.49
C ILE A 534 20.28 -0.62 -32.41
N GLN A 535 20.04 -1.18 -33.59
CA GLN A 535 19.09 -0.67 -34.58
C GLN A 535 17.85 -1.55 -34.63
N THR A 536 16.68 -0.94 -34.85
CA THR A 536 15.47 -1.67 -35.25
C THR A 536 15.37 -1.67 -36.77
N VAL A 537 15.28 -2.86 -37.36
CA VAL A 537 15.00 -3.08 -38.78
C VAL A 537 13.70 -3.85 -38.96
N HIS A 538 13.00 -3.62 -40.07
CA HIS A 538 11.97 -4.51 -40.55
C HIS A 538 12.58 -5.50 -41.55
N CYS A 539 12.49 -6.80 -41.25
CA CYS A 539 12.95 -7.88 -42.11
C CYS A 539 11.78 -8.48 -42.90
N ASN A 540 11.98 -8.67 -44.20
CA ASN A 540 11.00 -9.24 -45.11
C ASN A 540 11.56 -10.51 -45.79
N PHE A 541 11.48 -11.65 -45.10
CA PHE A 541 12.01 -12.94 -45.54
C PHE A 541 11.24 -13.56 -46.72
N THR A 542 10.12 -12.97 -47.16
CA THR A 542 9.49 -13.34 -48.44
C THR A 542 10.15 -12.65 -49.65
N LYS A 543 11.21 -11.86 -49.45
CA LYS A 543 12.05 -11.30 -50.51
C LYS A 543 13.44 -11.97 -50.53
N GLN A 544 14.11 -11.89 -51.68
CA GLN A 544 15.52 -12.28 -51.79
C GLN A 544 16.42 -11.27 -51.04
N GLN A 545 17.59 -11.72 -50.56
CA GLN A 545 18.53 -10.86 -49.81
C GLN A 545 19.07 -9.66 -50.60
N THR A 546 18.88 -9.65 -51.92
CA THR A 546 19.24 -8.58 -52.88
C THR A 546 18.12 -7.57 -53.14
N ASP A 547 16.90 -7.80 -52.65
CA ASP A 547 15.79 -6.84 -52.77
C ASP A 547 15.98 -5.68 -51.79
N GLN A 548 15.87 -4.45 -52.26
CA GLN A 548 15.97 -3.24 -51.42
C GLN A 548 14.98 -3.24 -50.23
N ASN A 549 13.87 -3.97 -50.34
CA ASN A 549 12.82 -4.09 -49.31
C ASN A 549 13.01 -5.30 -48.37
N PHE A 550 14.12 -6.05 -48.50
CA PHE A 550 14.44 -7.18 -47.62
C PHE A 550 14.77 -6.72 -46.19
N GLN A 551 15.42 -5.56 -46.05
CA GLN A 551 15.78 -4.94 -44.77
C GLN A 551 15.54 -3.43 -44.83
N ASN A 552 14.54 -2.93 -44.09
CA ASN A 552 14.28 -1.50 -43.96
C ASN A 552 14.65 -1.02 -42.55
N THR A 553 15.59 -0.09 -42.41
CA THR A 553 15.94 0.50 -41.11
C THR A 553 14.85 1.45 -40.62
N ILE A 554 14.40 1.26 -39.38
CA ILE A 554 13.30 2.00 -38.76
C ILE A 554 13.83 3.07 -37.79
N GLY A 555 14.91 2.78 -37.07
CA GLY A 555 15.53 3.70 -36.13
C GLY A 555 16.51 3.02 -35.18
N TYR A 556 16.95 3.75 -34.16
CA TYR A 556 17.83 3.26 -33.10
C TYR A 556 17.04 2.96 -31.82
N VAL A 557 17.47 1.98 -31.04
CA VAL A 557 16.91 1.70 -29.71
C VAL A 557 17.85 2.29 -28.67
N ASP A 558 17.35 3.25 -27.88
CA ASP A 558 18.06 3.78 -26.71
C ASP A 558 17.94 2.79 -25.55
N VAL A 559 18.87 1.83 -25.50
CA VAL A 559 18.91 0.79 -24.47
C VAL A 559 19.52 1.35 -23.20
N LYS A 560 18.71 1.45 -22.14
CA LYS A 560 19.14 1.95 -20.83
C LYS A 560 20.25 1.08 -20.24
N SER A 561 21.48 1.56 -20.38
CA SER A 561 22.68 0.99 -19.80
C SER A 561 22.64 0.99 -18.27
N SER A 562 23.42 0.10 -17.64
CA SER A 562 23.69 0.16 -16.20
C SER A 562 24.34 1.51 -15.89
N PRO A 563 23.70 2.40 -15.10
CA PRO A 563 24.09 3.80 -15.03
C PRO A 563 25.45 3.98 -14.35
N VAL A 564 26.24 4.92 -14.85
CA VAL A 564 27.54 5.30 -14.29
C VAL A 564 27.51 6.80 -14.02
N TYR A 565 27.53 7.19 -12.74
CA TYR A 565 27.60 8.59 -12.34
C TYR A 565 28.15 8.78 -10.92
N PHE A 566 28.87 9.87 -10.69
CA PHE A 566 29.38 10.24 -9.38
C PHE A 566 29.18 11.73 -9.08
N HIS A 567 29.08 12.06 -7.79
CA HIS A 567 29.21 13.41 -7.26
C HIS A 567 30.11 13.34 -6.03
N ALA A 568 31.33 13.82 -6.20
CA ALA A 568 32.39 13.86 -5.20
C ALA A 568 32.58 15.29 -4.69
N GLN A 569 32.92 15.44 -3.42
CA GLN A 569 33.14 16.71 -2.72
C GLN A 569 34.34 16.62 -1.78
N ARG A 570 34.90 17.78 -1.44
CA ARG A 570 35.92 17.90 -0.39
C ARG A 570 35.34 18.54 0.86
N SER A 571 35.91 18.23 2.03
CA SER A 571 35.64 18.98 3.28
C SER A 571 36.81 19.84 3.76
N THR A 572 37.92 19.88 3.02
CA THR A 572 39.12 20.64 3.39
C THR A 572 39.76 21.32 2.19
N THR A 573 40.24 22.56 2.41
CA THR A 573 41.02 23.36 1.45
C THR A 573 42.21 22.54 0.95
N PHE A 574 42.43 22.51 -0.38
CA PHE A 574 43.49 21.74 -1.02
C PHE A 574 44.62 22.65 -1.51
N THR A 575 45.84 22.41 -1.01
CA THR A 575 47.03 23.25 -1.26
C THR A 575 48.19 22.48 -1.90
N SER A 576 48.06 21.16 -2.10
CA SER A 576 49.11 20.31 -2.65
C SER A 576 49.23 20.51 -4.16
N VAL A 577 50.04 21.48 -4.58
CA VAL A 577 50.34 21.75 -5.99
C VAL A 577 51.00 20.53 -6.65
N ASN A 578 50.75 20.36 -7.96
CA ASN A 578 51.13 19.22 -8.80
C ASN A 578 50.61 17.85 -8.31
N SER A 579 49.65 17.84 -7.37
CA SER A 579 49.08 16.62 -6.79
C SER A 579 47.64 16.39 -7.25
N VAL A 580 47.18 15.13 -7.16
CA VAL A 580 45.79 14.76 -7.48
C VAL A 580 44.84 15.32 -6.44
N VAL A 581 43.79 16.02 -6.89
CA VAL A 581 42.72 16.51 -6.02
C VAL A 581 41.90 15.30 -5.53
N THR A 582 42.09 14.92 -4.27
CA THR A 582 41.35 13.83 -3.63
C THR A 582 39.95 14.27 -3.20
N PHE A 583 39.06 13.31 -2.87
CA PHE A 583 37.69 13.59 -2.42
C PHE A 583 37.30 12.70 -1.24
N ASP A 584 36.93 13.33 -0.12
CA ASP A 584 36.57 12.66 1.13
C ASP A 584 35.06 12.45 1.33
N LYS A 585 34.20 13.13 0.55
CA LYS A 585 32.73 12.91 0.59
C LYS A 585 32.16 12.57 -0.78
N PHE A 586 31.31 11.56 -0.80
CA PHE A 586 30.55 11.15 -1.97
C PHE A 586 29.06 11.35 -1.68
N ARG A 587 28.36 12.06 -2.57
CA ARG A 587 26.89 12.13 -2.57
C ARG A 587 26.30 10.98 -3.37
N LEU A 588 26.94 10.64 -4.49
CA LEU A 588 26.61 9.55 -5.41
C LEU A 588 27.91 8.97 -5.98
N ASN A 589 27.95 7.66 -6.26
CA ASN A 589 29.08 6.98 -6.93
C ASN A 589 28.62 5.63 -7.55
N VAL A 590 27.63 5.70 -8.43
CA VAL A 590 27.03 4.52 -9.06
C VAL A 590 27.95 4.02 -10.17
N GLY A 591 28.19 2.70 -10.19
CA GLY A 591 29.28 2.07 -10.94
C GLY A 591 30.61 2.02 -10.18
N ASN A 592 30.74 2.64 -9.00
CA ASN A 592 31.98 2.68 -8.20
C ASN A 592 33.20 3.15 -9.03
N SER A 593 32.99 4.09 -9.94
CA SER A 593 33.97 4.50 -10.96
C SER A 593 34.94 5.55 -10.42
N MET A 594 34.47 6.51 -9.61
CA MET A 594 35.33 7.47 -8.91
C MET A 594 35.90 6.87 -7.61
N LYS A 595 37.19 7.08 -7.34
CA LYS A 595 37.86 6.67 -6.11
C LYS A 595 38.19 7.88 -5.22
N SER A 596 38.27 7.67 -3.90
CA SER A 596 38.59 8.73 -2.92
C SER A 596 39.95 9.41 -3.16
N TYR A 597 40.90 8.70 -3.79
CA TYR A 597 42.18 9.26 -4.21
C TYR A 597 42.11 10.11 -5.51
N GLY A 598 40.93 10.50 -5.97
CA GLY A 598 40.74 11.53 -7.01
C GLY A 598 40.88 11.05 -8.46
N ILE A 599 40.80 9.74 -8.69
CA ILE A 599 40.86 9.14 -10.02
C ILE A 599 39.54 8.40 -10.31
N PHE A 600 38.96 8.72 -11.46
CA PHE A 600 37.85 8.01 -12.09
C PHE A 600 38.39 6.96 -13.06
N PHE A 601 37.74 5.81 -13.10
CA PHE A 601 37.96 4.72 -14.06
C PHE A 601 36.68 4.50 -14.86
N ALA A 602 36.74 4.52 -16.19
CA ALA A 602 35.59 4.23 -17.05
C ALA A 602 35.25 2.72 -16.99
N PRO A 603 34.08 2.31 -16.46
CA PRO A 603 33.71 0.89 -16.37
C PRO A 603 33.06 0.34 -17.66
N LYS A 604 32.79 1.22 -18.63
CA LYS A 604 32.11 0.99 -19.91
C LYS A 604 32.74 1.91 -20.97
N SER A 605 32.85 1.45 -22.22
CA SER A 605 33.15 2.32 -23.35
C SER A 605 31.97 3.27 -23.61
N GLY A 606 32.23 4.53 -23.94
CA GLY A 606 31.16 5.52 -24.15
C GLY A 606 31.58 6.98 -23.98
N LYS A 607 30.60 7.87 -24.13
CA LYS A 607 30.75 9.32 -23.97
C LYS A 607 30.41 9.72 -22.55
N TYR A 608 31.35 10.35 -21.87
CA TYR A 608 31.21 10.81 -20.50
C TYR A 608 31.25 12.33 -20.42
N PHE A 609 30.34 12.90 -19.62
CA PHE A 609 30.42 14.29 -19.18
C PHE A 609 31.19 14.37 -17.86
N PHE A 610 32.00 15.40 -17.70
CA PHE A 610 32.64 15.79 -16.45
C PHE A 610 32.46 17.29 -16.22
N SER A 611 32.15 17.67 -14.98
CA SER A 611 32.23 19.07 -14.54
C SER A 611 32.83 19.18 -13.15
N PHE A 612 33.80 20.06 -13.03
CA PHE A 612 34.42 20.45 -11.76
C PHE A 612 34.08 21.90 -11.45
N SER A 613 33.76 22.17 -10.18
CA SER A 613 33.64 23.51 -9.64
C SER A 613 34.27 23.60 -8.25
N GLY A 614 34.76 24.78 -7.91
CA GLY A 614 35.37 25.10 -6.63
C GLY A 614 35.63 26.60 -6.54
N ILE A 615 36.37 27.03 -5.51
CA ILE A 615 36.68 28.45 -5.28
C ILE A 615 38.18 28.61 -5.04
N SER A 616 38.80 29.69 -5.53
CA SER A 616 40.20 30.03 -5.25
C SER A 616 40.39 30.51 -3.81
N HIS A 617 41.62 30.46 -3.30
CA HIS A 617 41.92 31.00 -1.97
C HIS A 617 41.99 32.53 -1.98
N GLN A 618 41.90 33.17 -0.80
CA GLN A 618 41.98 34.63 -0.69
C GLN A 618 43.29 35.17 -1.28
N ASN A 619 44.41 34.53 -0.93
CA ASN A 619 45.75 35.03 -1.20
C ASN A 619 46.49 34.27 -2.31
N SER A 620 45.80 33.41 -3.08
CA SER A 620 46.40 32.71 -4.23
C SER A 620 45.36 32.39 -5.29
N VAL A 621 45.81 32.31 -6.54
CA VAL A 621 45.02 31.73 -7.64
C VAL A 621 44.54 30.31 -7.29
N GLY A 622 43.55 29.83 -8.03
CA GLY A 622 43.37 28.40 -8.23
C GLY A 622 43.57 28.08 -9.71
N ARG A 623 44.38 27.06 -10.03
CA ARG A 623 44.46 26.49 -11.37
C ARG A 623 44.37 24.97 -11.27
N VAL A 624 43.35 24.39 -11.90
CA VAL A 624 43.07 22.95 -11.83
C VAL A 624 42.99 22.39 -13.25
N ASP A 625 43.85 21.42 -13.55
CA ASP A 625 43.90 20.74 -14.84
C ASP A 625 43.11 19.43 -14.78
N LEU A 626 42.15 19.27 -15.69
CA LEU A 626 41.53 17.97 -15.97
C LEU A 626 42.48 17.19 -16.88
N GLN A 627 42.88 16.00 -16.43
CA GLN A 627 43.79 15.12 -17.15
C GLN A 627 43.13 13.78 -17.45
N MET A 628 43.48 13.23 -18.61
CA MET A 628 43.06 11.91 -19.08
C MET A 628 44.28 11.02 -19.28
N LYS A 629 44.12 9.73 -18.98
CA LYS A 629 45.05 8.66 -19.33
C LYS A 629 44.28 7.59 -20.08
N THR A 630 44.86 7.09 -21.16
CA THR A 630 44.26 6.03 -21.97
C THR A 630 45.19 4.83 -22.09
N SER A 631 44.68 3.72 -22.62
CA SER A 631 45.48 2.57 -23.05
C SER A 631 46.67 2.92 -23.99
N ARG A 632 46.63 4.06 -24.69
CA ARG A 632 47.66 4.50 -25.66
C ARG A 632 48.48 5.71 -25.23
N SER A 633 48.16 6.35 -24.10
CA SER A 633 48.82 7.59 -23.67
C SER A 633 48.73 7.77 -22.16
N ASP A 634 49.87 8.00 -21.50
CA ASP A 634 49.90 8.42 -20.10
C ASP A 634 49.35 9.85 -19.93
N TRP A 635 49.15 10.26 -18.68
CA TRP A 635 48.41 11.47 -18.28
C TRP A 635 48.70 12.74 -19.10
N PHE A 636 47.73 13.14 -19.94
CA PHE A 636 47.74 14.40 -20.68
C PHE A 636 46.58 15.31 -20.27
N LYS A 637 46.76 16.63 -20.44
CA LYS A 637 45.73 17.63 -20.09
C LYS A 637 44.67 17.73 -21.19
N ILE A 638 43.40 17.70 -20.79
CA ILE A 638 42.23 17.86 -21.68
C ILE A 638 41.41 19.13 -21.40
N ALA A 639 41.46 19.68 -20.17
CA ALA A 639 40.84 20.97 -19.85
C ALA A 639 41.57 21.66 -18.67
N GLN A 640 41.29 22.95 -18.44
CA GLN A 640 41.82 23.72 -17.31
C GLN A 640 40.75 24.66 -16.76
N ALA A 641 40.62 24.71 -15.43
CA ALA A 641 39.91 25.76 -14.70
C ALA A 641 40.94 26.75 -14.15
N TYR A 642 40.60 28.04 -14.15
CA TYR A 642 41.41 29.10 -13.57
C TYR A 642 40.53 30.10 -12.82
N GLY A 643 41.05 30.65 -11.72
CA GLY A 643 40.42 31.72 -10.96
C GLY A 643 41.46 32.54 -10.22
N GLU A 644 41.31 33.87 -10.33
CA GLU A 644 42.11 34.86 -9.59
C GLU A 644 41.98 34.72 -8.07
N PRO A 645 42.88 35.30 -7.26
CA PRO A 645 42.71 35.37 -5.80
C PRO A 645 41.43 36.12 -5.39
N ASN A 646 41.11 36.08 -4.09
CA ASN A 646 39.89 36.62 -3.48
C ASN A 646 38.61 35.87 -3.89
N TYR A 647 38.60 34.56 -3.60
CA TYR A 647 37.42 33.70 -3.61
C TYR A 647 36.64 33.71 -4.93
N LYS A 648 37.35 33.49 -6.05
CA LYS A 648 36.76 33.43 -7.39
C LYS A 648 36.46 31.99 -7.79
N THR A 649 35.38 31.80 -8.54
CA THR A 649 34.93 30.48 -9.00
C THR A 649 35.95 29.84 -9.94
N LEU A 650 36.34 28.61 -9.62
CA LEU A 650 36.99 27.68 -10.52
C LEU A 650 35.88 26.87 -11.18
N SER A 651 35.85 26.78 -12.52
CA SER A 651 34.91 25.93 -13.25
C SER A 651 35.58 25.32 -14.47
N LEU A 652 35.30 24.05 -14.73
CA LEU A 652 35.49 23.43 -16.04
C LEU A 652 34.38 22.42 -16.34
N GLN A 653 34.16 22.20 -17.63
CA GLN A 653 33.25 21.22 -18.20
C GLN A 653 33.97 20.53 -19.35
N SER A 654 33.77 19.22 -19.54
CA SER A 654 34.31 18.48 -20.68
C SER A 654 33.45 17.27 -20.99
N THR A 655 33.21 17.03 -22.28
CA THR A 655 32.62 15.78 -22.77
C THR A 655 33.71 15.02 -23.50
N VAL A 656 33.99 13.78 -23.08
CA VAL A 656 35.07 12.96 -23.63
C VAL A 656 34.58 11.56 -23.98
N GLN A 657 35.17 11.02 -25.05
CA GLN A 657 35.05 9.61 -25.43
C GLN A 657 36.06 8.80 -24.59
N LEU A 658 35.59 7.79 -23.86
CA LEU A 658 36.43 6.88 -23.08
C LEU A 658 36.20 5.43 -23.53
N THR A 659 37.25 4.60 -23.43
CA THR A 659 37.17 3.14 -23.51
C THR A 659 37.23 2.53 -22.11
N ASN A 660 36.80 1.27 -21.97
CA ASN A 660 36.83 0.57 -20.68
C ASN A 660 38.25 0.54 -20.08
N GLY A 661 38.40 1.03 -18.86
CA GLY A 661 39.68 1.14 -18.13
C GLY A 661 40.42 2.48 -18.29
N ASP A 662 40.00 3.37 -19.20
CA ASP A 662 40.56 4.72 -19.32
C ASP A 662 40.24 5.55 -18.06
N GLN A 663 41.11 6.52 -17.75
CA GLN A 663 41.14 7.18 -16.45
C GLN A 663 41.10 8.71 -16.56
N ILE A 664 40.39 9.34 -15.61
CA ILE A 664 40.22 10.79 -15.52
C ILE A 664 40.60 11.27 -14.12
N ARG A 665 41.34 12.37 -14.00
CA ARG A 665 41.73 12.98 -12.72
C ARG A 665 41.80 14.51 -12.80
N LEU A 666 41.80 15.17 -11.64
CA LEU A 666 42.07 16.60 -11.50
C LEU A 666 43.44 16.80 -10.82
N ILE A 667 44.27 17.69 -11.35
CA ILE A 667 45.54 18.14 -10.75
C ILE A 667 45.43 19.61 -10.37
N LEU A 668 45.78 19.97 -9.13
CA LEU A 668 46.00 21.37 -8.75
C LEU A 668 47.37 21.83 -9.29
N SER A 669 47.44 22.53 -10.42
CA SER A 669 48.71 22.93 -11.03
C SER A 669 49.23 24.30 -10.59
N GLN A 670 48.40 25.14 -9.95
CA GLN A 670 48.89 26.33 -9.23
C GLN A 670 47.95 26.76 -8.09
N GLY A 671 48.53 27.18 -6.97
CA GLY A 671 47.83 27.86 -5.89
C GLY A 671 47.03 26.92 -4.99
N ALA A 672 45.75 27.20 -4.77
CA ALA A 672 44.91 26.42 -3.85
C ALA A 672 43.42 26.43 -4.22
N ILE A 673 42.71 25.36 -3.83
CA ILE A 673 41.25 25.23 -3.87
C ILE A 673 40.74 25.47 -2.45
N HIS A 674 39.98 26.54 -2.23
CA HIS A 674 39.37 26.86 -0.96
C HIS A 674 38.12 26.01 -0.68
N GLU A 675 37.96 25.64 0.58
CA GLU A 675 36.77 24.96 1.10
C GLU A 675 36.37 25.57 2.45
N ASN A 676 35.06 25.68 2.70
CA ASN A 676 34.54 26.31 3.90
C ASN A 676 34.33 25.27 5.01
N ASN A 677 35.12 25.36 6.08
CA ASN A 677 35.04 24.44 7.22
C ASN A 677 33.81 24.68 8.12
N VAL A 678 32.95 25.68 7.85
CA VAL A 678 31.75 25.98 8.65
C VAL A 678 30.57 25.09 8.22
N PRO A 679 30.03 24.21 9.10
CA PRO A 679 29.03 23.19 8.71
C PRO A 679 27.70 23.72 8.13
N LEU A 680 27.38 25.00 8.32
CA LEU A 680 26.10 25.60 7.94
C LEU A 680 26.01 26.02 6.45
N TYR A 681 27.13 26.20 5.75
CA TYR A 681 27.15 26.83 4.42
C TYR A 681 27.33 25.86 3.24
N GLY A 682 27.36 24.55 3.52
CA GLY A 682 27.65 23.53 2.50
C GLY A 682 29.13 23.45 2.13
N LEU A 683 29.43 22.62 1.14
CA LEU A 683 30.79 22.39 0.64
C LEU A 683 30.88 22.90 -0.80
N LEU A 684 31.90 23.72 -1.06
CA LEU A 684 32.11 24.54 -2.25
C LEU A 684 32.77 23.76 -3.40
N THR A 685 33.54 22.73 -3.07
CA THR A 685 34.21 21.87 -4.05
C THR A 685 33.27 20.77 -4.52
N HIS A 686 33.02 20.71 -5.82
CA HIS A 686 32.25 19.64 -6.46
C HIS A 686 32.99 19.10 -7.67
N PHE A 687 33.09 17.77 -7.78
CA PHE A 687 33.43 17.09 -9.03
C PHE A 687 32.31 16.11 -9.36
N VAL A 688 31.75 16.24 -10.56
CA VAL A 688 30.61 15.47 -11.04
C VAL A 688 30.98 14.86 -12.40
N GLY A 689 30.52 13.65 -12.67
CA GLY A 689 30.58 13.10 -14.01
C GLY A 689 29.63 11.92 -14.20
N TRP A 690 29.21 11.70 -15.45
CA TRP A 690 28.26 10.66 -15.82
C TRP A 690 28.45 10.18 -17.26
N LEU A 691 28.05 8.93 -17.51
CA LEU A 691 27.90 8.36 -18.85
C LEU A 691 26.66 9.00 -19.53
N ILE A 692 26.85 9.57 -20.72
CA ILE A 692 25.78 10.09 -21.58
C ILE A 692 25.25 8.98 -22.48
N GLU A 693 26.16 8.22 -23.10
CA GLU A 693 25.88 7.26 -24.16
C GLU A 693 26.92 6.13 -24.07
N GLU A 694 26.46 4.88 -23.96
CA GLU A 694 27.33 3.68 -24.00
C GLU A 694 27.60 3.29 -25.46
N ASP A 695 28.84 2.92 -25.76
CA ASP A 695 29.17 2.23 -27.01
C ASP A 695 28.97 0.72 -26.82
N PHE A 696 28.22 0.10 -27.72
CA PHE A 696 28.04 -1.35 -27.75
C PHE A 696 29.04 -1.97 -28.75
N GLU A 697 29.85 -2.91 -28.28
CA GLU A 697 30.77 -3.75 -29.07
C GLU A 697 30.12 -5.12 -29.38
#